data_AF-A0A932K5F9-F1
#
_entry.id   AF-A0A932K5F9-F1
#
_cell.length_a   1.000
_cell.length_b   1.000
_cell.length_c   1.000
_cell.angle_alpha   90.00
_cell.angle_beta   90.00
_cell.angle_gamma   90.00
#
_symmetry.space_group_name_H-M   'P 1'
#
loop_
_entity.id
_entity.type
_entity.pdbx_description
1 polymer ?
#
loop_
_entity_poly.entity_id
_entity_poly.type
_entity_poly.pdbx_seq_one_letter_code
_entity_poly.pdbx_strand_id
1 'polypeptide(L)'
;MKILELQLLAFGPFIDLHLDLAEGEQGLHVLFGPNEAGKSSALRALKALLYGVPEKTSDNFKHDNTRLRIGGRIRHSDSTELSFIRRKGRKDTLLGLDGKPIADSSLHKFLPGVGEELFSTLFGIDHEALRRGGQEILRGGGEVGQSLFAAGLGGISLRQILQSFDTEAEQLFLPRGQIRKLNKAIGEYHAAKREIANLSLSSRDWFQHDEALKKAEAELQRVGEGLERLSKEKNRLERLQVALPKIAKRKELLAKLKELGEVVLLPPEFSHQRQAVLRKLDEALEAERTTDLALTQLGQDLQGLAVPKVLLEQAETLTALHERLGSHRKATQDRPSLQGRRRQLEADAQSLLDELQPTLRLEQAKGLRPKAAHRARVQELGGQYQAHVDKLDRATKDVQKYEDRLDSTMKELKVLEIPRDTREVRRTVAEVRQEGALAEALEQACEKLQTEEEQAEIELKRLGLWSGTLEALEHVPVPSEETVDRFEAEFAELDTKKTRLEEHVAKTQAEMGELHRELAELKLAGAVPSEEDLTKARERRDRIWKLVRRAWIGREGVSEEAKAYDAEHDLPEAYENSVGYADEVADRLRHALLPKGDAGLDEQTHQASTARCNRAGGSSCTEPPERAHRCAPCRIEPVVGAPWGKGSDRK
;
A
#
# COMPACT_ATOMS: atom_id res chain seq x y z
N MET A 1 -94.14 37.73 -43.95
CA MET A 1 -94.87 37.10 -42.84
C MET A 1 -94.86 38.04 -41.65
N LYS A 2 -96.00 38.27 -40.99
CA LYS A 2 -96.10 38.98 -39.68
C LYS A 2 -96.50 37.98 -38.60
N ILE A 3 -95.83 37.99 -37.46
CA ILE A 3 -96.25 37.22 -36.27
C ILE A 3 -97.24 38.11 -35.51
N LEU A 4 -98.45 37.61 -35.27
CA LEU A 4 -99.52 38.34 -34.59
C LEU A 4 -99.61 37.96 -33.12
N GLU A 5 -99.38 36.68 -32.77
CA GLU A 5 -99.38 36.25 -31.37
C GLU A 5 -98.33 35.16 -31.17
N LEU A 6 -97.70 35.16 -29.98
CA LEU A 6 -96.84 34.10 -29.50
C LEU A 6 -97.34 33.64 -28.12
N GLN A 7 -97.76 32.38 -28.03
CA GLN A 7 -98.34 31.79 -26.82
C GLN A 7 -97.37 30.76 -26.23
N LEU A 8 -96.75 31.08 -25.11
CA LEU A 8 -95.81 30.20 -24.40
C LEU A 8 -96.58 29.38 -23.35
N LEU A 9 -97.35 28.41 -23.83
CA LEU A 9 -98.25 27.58 -23.00
C LEU A 9 -97.46 26.78 -21.95
N ALA A 10 -96.43 26.05 -22.39
CA ALA A 10 -95.51 25.33 -21.52
C ALA A 10 -94.15 25.20 -22.23
N PHE A 11 -93.24 26.16 -22.00
CA PHE A 11 -91.91 26.17 -22.62
C PHE A 11 -90.91 26.98 -21.79
N GLY A 12 -89.76 26.39 -21.47
CA GLY A 12 -88.73 27.03 -20.65
C GLY A 12 -89.28 27.48 -19.29
N PRO A 13 -89.10 28.76 -18.89
CA PRO A 13 -89.59 29.26 -17.59
C PRO A 13 -91.10 29.58 -17.59
N PHE A 14 -91.73 29.67 -18.77
CA PHE A 14 -93.06 30.23 -18.97
C PHE A 14 -94.17 29.20 -18.73
N ILE A 15 -95.25 29.63 -18.09
CA ILE A 15 -96.52 28.90 -17.98
C ILE A 15 -97.60 29.85 -18.49
N ASP A 16 -98.32 29.44 -19.53
CA ASP A 16 -99.47 30.16 -20.09
C ASP A 16 -99.24 31.67 -20.31
N LEU A 17 -98.06 32.03 -20.84
CA LEU A 17 -97.74 33.42 -21.16
C LEU A 17 -98.19 33.74 -22.58
N HIS A 18 -99.11 34.69 -22.72
CA HIS A 18 -99.58 35.20 -24.01
C HIS A 18 -98.89 36.52 -24.36
N LEU A 19 -98.25 36.57 -25.53
CA LEU A 19 -97.64 37.78 -26.08
C LEU A 19 -98.41 38.20 -27.33
N ASP A 20 -99.17 39.29 -27.21
CA ASP A 20 -99.84 39.92 -28.34
C ASP A 20 -98.87 40.82 -29.11
N LEU A 21 -98.69 40.53 -30.40
CA LEU A 21 -97.85 41.24 -31.36
C LEU A 21 -98.68 41.78 -32.54
N ALA A 22 -100.01 41.75 -32.43
CA ALA A 22 -100.91 42.20 -33.49
C ALA A 22 -100.95 43.74 -33.57
N GLU A 23 -100.92 44.40 -32.40
CA GLU A 23 -101.01 45.86 -32.24
C GLU A 23 -99.74 46.60 -32.65
N GLY A 24 -99.89 47.83 -33.15
CA GLY A 24 -98.78 48.70 -33.59
C GLY A 24 -98.60 48.74 -35.12
N GLU A 25 -98.33 49.95 -35.64
CA GLU A 25 -98.13 50.24 -37.07
C GLU A 25 -96.64 50.33 -37.47
N GLN A 26 -95.75 50.35 -36.48
CA GLN A 26 -94.33 50.70 -36.63
C GLN A 26 -93.43 49.49 -36.95
N GLY A 27 -93.98 48.27 -36.93
CA GLY A 27 -93.24 47.05 -37.27
C GLY A 27 -92.11 46.64 -36.32
N LEU A 28 -92.03 47.27 -35.13
CA LEU A 28 -91.01 47.01 -34.11
C LEU A 28 -91.68 46.66 -32.77
N HIS A 29 -91.33 45.50 -32.20
CA HIS A 29 -91.74 45.09 -30.87
C HIS A 29 -90.50 44.91 -29.98
N VAL A 30 -90.52 45.48 -28.77
CA VAL A 30 -89.42 45.38 -27.81
C VAL A 30 -89.87 44.55 -26.61
N LEU A 31 -89.32 43.34 -26.49
CA LEU A 31 -89.52 42.46 -25.33
C LEU A 31 -88.44 42.75 -24.29
N PHE A 32 -88.81 43.40 -23.18
CA PHE A 32 -87.87 43.78 -22.11
C PHE A 32 -88.20 43.09 -20.77
N GLY A 33 -87.20 42.97 -19.91
CA GLY A 33 -87.31 42.36 -18.57
C GLY A 33 -85.94 42.23 -17.90
N PRO A 34 -85.88 41.85 -16.62
CA PRO A 34 -84.60 41.62 -15.93
C PRO A 34 -83.77 40.48 -16.56
N ASN A 35 -82.52 40.35 -16.15
CA ASN A 35 -81.71 39.18 -16.53
C ASN A 35 -82.40 37.91 -16.03
N GLU A 36 -82.25 36.81 -16.78
CA GLU A 36 -82.88 35.50 -16.49
C GLU A 36 -84.42 35.46 -16.58
N ALA A 37 -85.08 36.56 -16.96
CA ALA A 37 -86.54 36.59 -17.20
C ALA A 37 -87.02 35.73 -18.39
N GLY A 38 -86.12 35.04 -19.09
CA GLY A 38 -86.47 34.15 -20.20
C GLY A 38 -86.48 34.77 -21.59
N LYS A 39 -85.91 35.97 -21.79
CA LYS A 39 -85.85 36.65 -23.11
C LYS A 39 -85.23 35.76 -24.20
N SER A 40 -84.09 35.14 -23.92
CA SER A 40 -83.45 34.19 -24.85
C SER A 40 -84.26 32.89 -25.01
N SER A 41 -85.02 32.48 -24.00
CA SER A 41 -85.96 31.35 -24.11
C SER A 41 -87.16 31.69 -25.00
N ALA A 42 -87.64 32.94 -25.02
CA ALA A 42 -88.71 33.36 -25.93
C ALA A 42 -88.26 33.32 -27.40
N LEU A 43 -87.03 33.73 -27.71
CA LEU A 43 -86.46 33.58 -29.06
C LEU A 43 -86.32 32.11 -29.47
N ARG A 44 -85.85 31.24 -28.56
CA ARG A 44 -85.82 29.79 -28.80
C ARG A 44 -87.21 29.19 -28.98
N ALA A 45 -88.21 29.67 -28.23
CA ALA A 45 -89.60 29.26 -28.38
C ALA A 45 -90.16 29.65 -29.74
N LEU A 46 -89.87 30.87 -30.22
CA LEU A 46 -90.26 31.31 -31.55
C LEU A 46 -89.63 30.43 -32.64
N LYS A 47 -88.33 30.14 -32.52
CA LYS A 47 -87.65 29.21 -33.43
C LYS A 47 -88.29 27.82 -33.40
N ALA A 48 -88.59 27.31 -32.21
CA ALA A 48 -89.23 26.01 -32.03
C ALA A 48 -90.68 25.96 -32.52
N LEU A 49 -91.41 27.08 -32.44
CA LEU A 49 -92.75 27.22 -33.02
C LEU A 49 -92.69 27.01 -34.55
N LEU A 50 -91.75 27.68 -35.22
CA LEU A 50 -91.61 27.66 -36.68
C LEU A 50 -91.04 26.34 -37.19
N TYR A 51 -89.96 25.83 -36.61
CA TYR A 51 -89.20 24.68 -37.15
C TYR A 51 -89.35 23.39 -36.35
N GLY A 52 -90.01 23.44 -35.18
CA GLY A 52 -90.20 22.30 -34.30
C GLY A 52 -89.28 22.33 -33.08
N VAL A 53 -89.70 21.64 -32.01
CA VAL A 53 -88.89 21.53 -30.78
C VAL A 53 -87.80 20.46 -30.99
N PRO A 54 -86.50 20.78 -30.81
CA PRO A 54 -85.41 19.83 -30.99
C PRO A 54 -85.55 18.58 -30.09
N GLU A 55 -85.02 17.43 -30.52
CA GLU A 55 -85.07 16.19 -29.72
C GLU A 55 -84.40 16.36 -28.36
N LYS A 56 -83.21 16.97 -28.37
CA LYS A 56 -82.49 17.44 -27.18
C LYS A 56 -82.78 18.93 -27.01
N THR A 57 -83.56 19.28 -26.00
CA THR A 57 -83.87 20.66 -25.64
C THR A 57 -83.51 20.90 -24.18
N SER A 58 -82.95 22.07 -23.88
CA SER A 58 -82.70 22.55 -22.52
C SER A 58 -83.89 23.35 -21.94
N ASP A 59 -84.97 23.54 -22.70
CA ASP A 59 -86.16 24.29 -22.27
C ASP A 59 -87.23 23.42 -21.56
N ASN A 60 -86.87 22.22 -21.11
CA ASN A 60 -87.75 21.29 -20.39
C ASN A 60 -87.51 21.27 -18.86
N PHE A 61 -86.84 22.28 -18.30
CA PHE A 61 -86.47 22.29 -16.87
C PHE A 61 -87.65 22.48 -15.92
N LYS A 62 -88.75 23.08 -16.37
CA LYS A 62 -89.97 23.33 -15.58
C LYS A 62 -91.15 22.45 -16.00
N HIS A 63 -91.15 21.99 -17.26
CA HIS A 63 -92.22 21.21 -17.88
C HIS A 63 -91.67 19.94 -18.49
N ASP A 64 -92.32 18.81 -18.24
CA ASP A 64 -91.97 17.55 -18.89
C ASP A 64 -92.03 17.67 -20.42
N ASN A 65 -91.19 16.89 -21.10
CA ASN A 65 -91.08 16.90 -22.56
C ASN A 65 -92.42 16.67 -23.29
N THR A 66 -93.35 15.91 -22.69
CA THR A 66 -94.68 15.62 -23.25
C THR A 66 -95.66 16.79 -23.12
N ARG A 67 -95.39 17.72 -22.20
CA ARG A 67 -96.21 18.91 -21.93
C ARG A 67 -95.77 20.12 -22.73
N LEU A 68 -94.58 20.10 -23.35
CA LEU A 68 -94.06 21.24 -24.10
C LEU A 68 -94.98 21.62 -25.27
N ARG A 69 -95.52 22.85 -25.19
CA ARG A 69 -96.47 23.41 -26.16
C ARG A 69 -96.21 24.90 -26.37
N ILE A 70 -96.18 25.31 -27.63
CA ILE A 70 -95.99 26.70 -28.05
C ILE A 70 -97.07 27.01 -29.08
N GLY A 71 -97.94 27.97 -28.81
CA GLY A 71 -98.92 28.46 -29.76
C GLY A 71 -98.41 29.68 -30.51
N GLY A 72 -98.96 29.93 -31.69
CA GLY A 72 -98.76 31.19 -32.37
C GLY A 72 -99.79 31.44 -33.46
N ARG A 73 -99.95 32.72 -33.78
CA ARG A 73 -100.79 33.20 -34.87
C ARG A 73 -99.94 34.02 -35.82
N ILE A 74 -99.94 33.66 -37.09
CA ILE A 74 -99.10 34.30 -38.12
C ILE A 74 -99.96 34.73 -39.31
N ARG A 75 -99.56 35.81 -39.98
CA ARG A 75 -100.25 36.39 -41.15
C ARG A 75 -99.30 36.47 -42.35
N HIS A 76 -99.79 36.07 -43.52
CA HIS A 76 -99.08 36.22 -44.79
C HIS A 76 -99.43 37.56 -45.46
N SER A 77 -98.68 37.97 -46.49
CA SER A 77 -98.90 39.27 -47.18
C SER A 77 -100.25 39.38 -47.89
N ASP A 78 -100.89 38.25 -48.21
CA ASP A 78 -102.24 38.16 -48.77
C ASP A 78 -103.35 38.16 -47.70
N SER A 79 -103.02 38.56 -46.47
CA SER A 79 -103.90 38.58 -45.29
C SER A 79 -104.41 37.20 -44.82
N THR A 80 -103.87 36.09 -45.34
CA THR A 80 -104.18 34.76 -44.79
C THR A 80 -103.54 34.57 -43.42
N GLU A 81 -104.34 34.12 -42.45
CA GLU A 81 -103.91 33.87 -41.07
C GLU A 81 -103.88 32.38 -40.76
N LEU A 82 -102.88 31.97 -39.98
CA LEU A 82 -102.76 30.61 -39.48
C LEU A 82 -102.51 30.66 -37.97
N SER A 83 -103.44 30.08 -37.21
CA SER A 83 -103.32 29.87 -35.76
C SER A 83 -103.05 28.41 -35.48
N PHE A 84 -101.97 28.11 -34.75
CA PHE A 84 -101.53 26.74 -34.53
C PHE A 84 -100.78 26.59 -33.21
N ILE A 85 -100.70 25.35 -32.73
CA ILE A 85 -99.94 24.95 -31.54
C ILE A 85 -98.92 23.90 -31.94
N ARG A 86 -97.65 24.16 -31.64
CA ARG A 86 -96.55 23.21 -31.81
C ARG A 86 -96.33 22.44 -30.52
N ARG A 87 -96.44 21.11 -30.58
CA ARG A 87 -96.03 20.18 -29.51
C ARG A 87 -94.67 19.56 -29.80
N LYS A 88 -93.94 19.13 -28.77
CA LYS A 88 -92.73 18.31 -28.97
C LYS A 88 -93.10 16.90 -29.46
N GLY A 89 -92.46 16.44 -30.53
CA GLY A 89 -92.64 15.11 -31.11
C GLY A 89 -91.84 14.93 -32.40
N ARG A 90 -91.84 13.71 -32.98
CA ARG A 90 -91.17 13.41 -34.26
C ARG A 90 -92.11 13.47 -35.47
N LYS A 91 -93.41 13.27 -35.25
CA LYS A 91 -94.48 13.31 -36.27
C LYS A 91 -95.68 14.04 -35.70
N ASP A 92 -96.46 14.68 -36.57
CA ASP A 92 -97.72 15.37 -36.22
C ASP A 92 -97.53 16.36 -35.05
N THR A 93 -96.55 17.26 -35.20
CA THR A 93 -96.13 18.20 -34.16
C THR A 93 -96.88 19.53 -34.23
N LEU A 94 -97.41 19.88 -35.41
CA LEU A 94 -98.23 21.07 -35.63
C LEU A 94 -99.71 20.72 -35.44
N LEU A 95 -100.41 21.41 -34.55
CA LEU A 95 -101.81 21.19 -34.21
C LEU A 95 -102.63 22.44 -34.52
N GLY A 96 -103.84 22.25 -35.04
CA GLY A 96 -104.84 23.31 -35.13
C GLY A 96 -105.44 23.67 -33.78
N LEU A 97 -106.26 24.73 -33.74
CA LEU A 97 -107.00 25.15 -32.53
C LEU A 97 -108.03 24.09 -32.08
N ASP A 98 -108.45 23.21 -32.99
CA ASP A 98 -109.32 22.07 -32.72
C ASP A 98 -108.57 20.85 -32.16
N GLY A 99 -107.25 20.96 -31.97
CA GLY A 99 -106.38 19.89 -31.45
C GLY A 99 -106.01 18.81 -32.46
N LYS A 100 -106.40 18.95 -33.74
CA LYS A 100 -106.04 17.99 -34.79
C LYS A 100 -104.71 18.34 -35.47
N PRO A 101 -103.91 17.36 -35.92
CA PRO A 101 -102.68 17.62 -36.64
C PRO A 101 -102.88 18.35 -37.97
N ILE A 102 -102.03 19.34 -38.23
CA ILE A 102 -101.91 20.05 -39.52
C ILE A 102 -100.56 19.67 -40.14
N ALA A 103 -100.47 19.60 -41.47
CA ALA A 103 -99.23 19.33 -42.16
C ALA A 103 -98.21 20.48 -41.99
N ASP A 104 -96.94 20.15 -41.70
CA ASP A 104 -95.85 21.15 -41.62
C ASP A 104 -95.68 21.94 -42.93
N SER A 105 -96.09 21.36 -44.06
CA SER A 105 -96.08 22.05 -45.35
C SER A 105 -96.95 23.30 -45.40
N SER A 106 -97.94 23.42 -44.50
CA SER A 106 -98.74 24.64 -44.34
C SER A 106 -97.91 25.86 -43.91
N LEU A 107 -96.75 25.66 -43.28
CA LEU A 107 -95.83 26.74 -42.91
C LEU A 107 -94.93 27.21 -44.06
N HIS A 108 -94.73 26.42 -45.12
CA HIS A 108 -93.88 26.81 -46.26
C HIS A 108 -94.39 28.06 -46.98
N LYS A 109 -95.70 28.29 -47.01
CA LYS A 109 -96.30 29.52 -47.56
C LYS A 109 -95.84 30.76 -46.79
N PHE A 110 -95.63 30.64 -45.49
CA PHE A 110 -95.23 31.75 -44.61
C PHE A 110 -93.70 31.93 -44.54
N LEU A 111 -92.93 30.88 -44.83
CA LEU A 111 -91.46 30.84 -44.78
C LEU A 111 -90.85 30.38 -46.12
N PRO A 112 -90.94 31.19 -47.20
CA PRO A 112 -90.45 30.79 -48.52
C PRO A 112 -88.91 30.72 -48.53
N GLY A 113 -88.35 29.51 -48.62
CA GLY A 113 -86.90 29.28 -48.75
C GLY A 113 -86.07 29.58 -47.50
N VAL A 114 -86.69 29.95 -46.38
CA VAL A 114 -85.98 30.23 -45.11
C VAL A 114 -85.98 28.99 -44.23
N GLY A 115 -84.92 28.20 -44.34
CA GLY A 115 -84.66 27.06 -43.45
C GLY A 115 -84.24 27.51 -42.04
N GLU A 116 -84.21 26.56 -41.09
CA GLU A 116 -83.88 26.81 -39.69
C GLU A 116 -82.49 27.45 -39.51
N GLU A 117 -81.51 27.00 -40.29
CA GLU A 117 -80.13 27.49 -40.26
C GLU A 117 -80.04 28.95 -40.74
N LEU A 118 -80.67 29.26 -41.87
CA LEU A 118 -80.73 30.62 -42.40
C LEU A 118 -81.48 31.57 -41.45
N PHE A 119 -82.58 31.10 -40.83
CA PHE A 119 -83.30 31.87 -39.82
C PHE A 119 -82.41 32.22 -38.64
N SER A 120 -81.65 31.25 -38.13
CA SER A 120 -80.78 31.44 -36.96
C SER A 120 -79.63 32.42 -37.23
N THR A 121 -79.11 32.45 -38.46
CA THR A 121 -77.97 33.30 -38.82
C THR A 121 -78.37 34.75 -39.15
N LEU A 122 -79.51 34.95 -39.83
CA LEU A 122 -79.90 36.27 -40.34
C LEU A 122 -81.06 36.94 -39.58
N PHE A 123 -81.99 36.18 -39.01
CA PHE A 123 -83.23 36.71 -38.43
C PHE A 123 -83.38 36.49 -36.91
N GLY A 124 -82.76 35.43 -36.37
CA GLY A 124 -82.81 35.05 -34.96
C GLY A 124 -81.46 35.23 -34.25
N ILE A 125 -80.85 36.40 -34.41
CA ILE A 125 -79.49 36.68 -33.95
C ILE A 125 -79.44 36.73 -32.42
N ASP A 126 -78.66 35.83 -31.81
CA ASP A 126 -78.29 35.88 -30.40
C ASP A 126 -76.86 36.44 -30.20
N HIS A 127 -76.50 36.72 -28.95
CA HIS A 127 -75.17 37.27 -28.64
C HIS A 127 -74.02 36.33 -29.00
N GLU A 128 -74.21 35.01 -28.89
CA GLU A 128 -73.18 34.02 -29.25
C GLU A 128 -72.99 33.91 -30.76
N ALA A 129 -74.07 34.01 -31.54
CA ALA A 129 -74.05 34.04 -33.00
C ALA A 129 -73.35 35.31 -33.51
N LEU A 130 -73.59 36.47 -32.90
CA LEU A 130 -72.86 37.71 -33.18
C LEU A 130 -71.35 37.56 -32.92
N ARG A 131 -70.96 36.97 -31.79
CA ARG A 131 -69.55 36.71 -31.48
C ARG A 131 -68.91 35.72 -32.46
N ARG A 132 -69.61 34.65 -32.83
CA ARG A 132 -69.12 33.68 -33.82
C ARG A 132 -68.95 34.32 -35.19
N GLY A 133 -69.94 35.06 -35.68
CA GLY A 133 -69.83 35.79 -36.95
C GLY A 133 -68.68 36.81 -36.96
N GLY A 134 -68.49 37.55 -35.86
CA GLY A 134 -67.35 38.45 -35.71
C GLY A 134 -65.99 37.72 -35.72
N GLN A 135 -65.91 36.54 -35.12
CA GLN A 135 -64.70 35.71 -35.16
C GLN A 135 -64.42 35.12 -36.54
N GLU A 136 -65.44 34.76 -37.32
CA GLU A 136 -65.28 34.29 -38.70
C GLU A 136 -64.76 35.39 -39.63
N ILE A 137 -65.26 36.63 -39.46
CA ILE A 137 -64.76 37.81 -40.17
C ILE A 137 -63.29 38.08 -39.83
N LEU A 138 -62.92 38.02 -38.53
CA LEU A 138 -61.54 38.21 -38.08
C LEU A 138 -60.58 37.10 -38.55
N ARG A 139 -61.10 35.89 -38.78
CA ARG A 139 -60.31 34.72 -39.21
C ARG A 139 -60.17 34.60 -40.73
N GLY A 140 -60.68 35.57 -41.51
CA GLY A 140 -60.48 35.61 -42.96
C GLY A 140 -61.11 34.43 -43.71
N GLY A 141 -62.16 33.80 -43.15
CA GLY A 141 -62.75 32.58 -43.69
C GLY A 141 -64.20 32.76 -44.09
N GLY A 142 -64.44 33.17 -45.34
CA GLY A 142 -65.77 33.08 -45.95
C GLY A 142 -65.89 33.91 -47.23
N GLU A 143 -66.58 33.37 -48.25
CA GLU A 143 -66.87 34.04 -49.54
C GLU A 143 -67.53 35.43 -49.36
N VAL A 144 -68.19 35.65 -48.21
CA VAL A 144 -68.87 36.89 -47.86
C VAL A 144 -67.88 38.02 -47.51
N GLY A 145 -66.80 37.72 -46.77
CA GLY A 145 -65.80 38.73 -46.39
C GLY A 145 -64.98 39.23 -47.58
N GLN A 146 -64.68 38.34 -48.52
CA GLN A 146 -63.94 38.67 -49.74
C GLN A 146 -64.77 39.54 -50.70
N SER A 147 -66.08 39.27 -50.79
CA SER A 147 -66.99 40.02 -51.65
C SER A 147 -67.22 41.46 -51.15
N LEU A 148 -67.25 41.67 -49.83
CA LEU A 148 -67.44 42.98 -49.22
C LEU A 148 -66.22 43.92 -49.43
N PHE A 149 -64.99 43.38 -49.36
CA PHE A 149 -63.76 44.15 -49.58
C PHE A 149 -63.46 44.41 -51.06
N ALA A 150 -63.83 43.50 -51.97
CA ALA A 150 -63.65 43.69 -53.41
C ALA A 150 -64.56 44.79 -54.00
N ALA A 151 -65.74 45.00 -53.41
CA ALA A 151 -66.68 46.03 -53.85
C ALA A 151 -66.30 47.46 -53.40
N GLY A 152 -65.53 47.60 -52.32
CA GLY A 152 -65.17 48.91 -51.75
C GLY A 152 -63.88 49.54 -52.30
N LEU A 153 -63.00 48.77 -52.96
CA LEU A 153 -61.63 49.21 -53.28
C LEU A 153 -61.23 49.15 -54.76
N GLY A 154 -62.18 49.01 -55.69
CA GLY A 154 -61.91 49.24 -57.11
C GLY A 154 -60.77 48.39 -57.69
N GLY A 155 -61.02 47.09 -57.88
CA GLY A 155 -60.41 46.28 -58.93
C GLY A 155 -58.88 46.06 -58.91
N ILE A 156 -58.51 44.81 -58.57
CA ILE A 156 -57.33 44.08 -59.06
C ILE A 156 -55.97 44.56 -58.50
N SER A 157 -55.59 44.06 -57.31
CA SER A 157 -54.18 43.66 -57.04
C SER A 157 -54.00 42.89 -55.72
N LEU A 158 -54.94 42.97 -54.76
CA LEU A 158 -54.75 42.31 -53.45
C LEU A 158 -54.60 40.78 -53.57
N ARG A 159 -55.30 40.15 -54.53
CA ARG A 159 -55.23 38.71 -54.76
C ARG A 159 -53.84 38.26 -55.19
N GLN A 160 -53.17 39.02 -56.07
CA GLN A 160 -51.84 38.68 -56.59
C GLN A 160 -50.76 38.84 -55.51
N ILE A 161 -50.87 39.90 -54.69
CA ILE A 161 -49.95 40.15 -53.58
C ILE A 161 -50.10 39.07 -52.51
N LEU A 162 -51.32 38.71 -52.14
CA LEU A 162 -51.57 37.60 -51.21
C LEU A 162 -51.03 36.27 -51.76
N GLN A 163 -51.22 36.00 -53.05
CA GLN A 163 -50.68 34.80 -53.69
C GLN A 163 -49.14 34.80 -53.76
N SER A 164 -48.50 35.98 -53.90
CA SER A 164 -47.04 36.08 -53.80
C SER A 164 -46.53 35.83 -52.38
N PHE A 165 -47.25 36.30 -51.35
CA PHE A 165 -46.91 35.99 -49.96
C PHE A 165 -47.17 34.52 -49.61
N ASP A 166 -48.22 33.90 -50.14
CA ASP A 166 -48.48 32.48 -49.97
C ASP A 166 -47.37 31.64 -50.61
N THR A 167 -46.92 31.99 -51.83
CA THR A 167 -45.83 31.27 -52.50
C THR A 167 -44.48 31.47 -51.82
N GLU A 168 -44.16 32.66 -51.31
CA GLU A 168 -42.95 32.88 -50.51
C GLU A 168 -43.00 32.13 -49.18
N ALA A 169 -44.16 32.14 -48.51
CA ALA A 169 -44.38 31.36 -47.29
C ALA A 169 -44.21 29.86 -47.54
N GLU A 170 -44.75 29.31 -48.63
CA GLU A 170 -44.58 27.91 -49.03
C GLU A 170 -43.13 27.55 -49.39
N GLN A 171 -42.31 28.49 -49.86
CA GLN A 171 -40.89 28.24 -50.09
C GLN A 171 -40.10 28.13 -48.77
N LEU A 172 -40.51 28.87 -47.74
CA LEU A 172 -39.86 28.88 -46.43
C LEU A 172 -40.35 27.74 -45.54
N PHE A 173 -41.65 27.47 -45.55
CA PHE A 173 -42.31 26.54 -44.64
C PHE A 173 -43.56 25.92 -45.27
N LEU A 174 -43.67 24.59 -45.24
CA LEU A 174 -44.95 23.91 -45.45
C LEU A 174 -45.32 23.14 -44.18
N PRO A 175 -46.59 23.19 -43.72
CA PRO A 175 -47.05 22.47 -42.53
C PRO A 175 -46.78 20.96 -42.55
N ARG A 176 -46.64 20.37 -43.75
CA ARG A 176 -46.32 18.94 -43.95
C ARG A 176 -45.06 18.71 -44.78
N GLY A 177 -44.26 19.75 -45.04
CA GLY A 177 -43.03 19.64 -45.81
C GLY A 177 -41.85 19.24 -44.94
N GLN A 178 -40.92 18.45 -45.47
CA GLN A 178 -39.66 18.12 -44.77
C GLN A 178 -38.43 18.84 -45.35
N ILE A 179 -38.50 19.30 -46.61
CA ILE A 179 -37.33 19.74 -47.38
C ILE A 179 -37.05 21.25 -47.24
N ARG A 180 -38.07 22.06 -46.93
CA ARG A 180 -37.92 23.53 -46.87
C ARG A 180 -37.00 23.96 -45.73
N LYS A 181 -36.38 25.14 -45.89
CA LYS A 181 -35.34 25.65 -44.99
C LYS A 181 -35.76 25.64 -43.52
N LEU A 182 -36.97 26.12 -43.20
CA LEU A 182 -37.45 26.18 -41.82
C LEU A 182 -37.80 24.80 -41.26
N ASN A 183 -38.45 23.93 -42.05
CA ASN A 183 -38.77 22.56 -41.65
C ASN A 183 -37.49 21.74 -41.35
N LYS A 184 -36.43 21.90 -42.16
CA LYS A 184 -35.12 21.27 -41.92
C LYS A 184 -34.48 21.78 -40.62
N ALA A 185 -34.44 23.09 -40.42
CA ALA A 185 -33.89 23.70 -39.20
C ALA A 185 -34.67 23.28 -37.93
N ILE A 186 -36.00 23.16 -38.00
CA ILE A 186 -36.84 22.64 -36.91
C ILE A 186 -36.50 21.17 -36.63
N GLY A 187 -36.30 20.36 -37.67
CA GLY A 187 -35.88 18.97 -37.54
C GLY A 187 -34.52 18.84 -36.86
N GLU A 188 -33.54 19.63 -37.29
CA GLU A 188 -32.19 19.70 -36.71
C GLU A 188 -32.24 20.17 -35.24
N TYR A 189 -33.03 21.20 -34.92
CA TYR A 189 -33.24 21.65 -33.54
C TYR A 189 -33.83 20.55 -32.66
N HIS A 190 -34.87 19.84 -33.12
CA HIS A 190 -35.46 18.73 -32.37
C HIS A 190 -34.53 17.52 -32.26
N ALA A 191 -33.65 17.29 -33.24
CA ALA A 191 -32.62 16.26 -33.16
C ALA A 191 -31.57 16.63 -32.08
N ALA A 192 -31.00 17.84 -32.15
CA ALA A 192 -30.04 18.34 -31.17
C ALA A 192 -30.64 18.39 -29.76
N LYS A 193 -31.91 18.80 -29.60
CA LYS A 193 -32.59 18.80 -28.30
C LYS A 193 -32.78 17.38 -27.73
N ARG A 194 -33.05 16.39 -28.59
CA ARG A 194 -33.11 14.97 -28.18
C ARG A 194 -31.74 14.44 -27.83
N GLU A 195 -30.71 14.83 -28.57
CA GLU A 195 -29.33 14.45 -28.28
C GLU A 195 -28.84 15.02 -26.95
N ILE A 196 -29.12 16.30 -26.67
CA ILE A 196 -28.89 16.91 -25.35
C ILE A 196 -29.63 16.14 -24.28
N ALA A 197 -30.92 15.84 -24.47
CA ALA A 197 -31.72 15.10 -23.48
C ALA A 197 -31.20 13.67 -23.22
N ASN A 198 -30.69 12.99 -24.26
CA ASN A 198 -30.14 11.64 -24.15
C ASN A 198 -28.74 11.62 -23.51
N LEU A 199 -27.92 12.65 -23.76
CA LEU A 199 -26.58 12.78 -23.19
C LEU A 199 -26.61 13.41 -21.79
N SER A 200 -27.68 14.14 -21.45
CA SER A 200 -27.88 14.69 -20.12
C SER A 200 -28.44 13.63 -19.19
N LEU A 201 -27.74 13.38 -18.09
CA LEU A 201 -28.29 12.63 -16.98
C LEU A 201 -29.31 13.51 -16.26
N SER A 202 -30.52 13.00 -16.01
CA SER A 202 -31.49 13.76 -15.23
C SER A 202 -30.96 13.93 -13.79
N SER A 203 -31.27 15.06 -13.15
CA SER A 203 -30.87 15.29 -11.75
C SER A 203 -31.38 14.19 -10.82
N ARG A 204 -32.51 13.56 -11.16
CA ARG A 204 -33.08 12.42 -10.43
C ARG A 204 -32.21 11.17 -10.59
N ASP A 205 -31.80 10.83 -11.81
CA ASP A 205 -30.98 9.64 -12.06
C ASP A 205 -29.58 9.83 -11.46
N TRP A 206 -29.02 11.04 -11.56
CA TRP A 206 -27.78 11.40 -10.88
C TRP A 206 -27.89 11.20 -9.38
N PHE A 207 -28.94 11.73 -8.74
CA PHE A 207 -29.15 11.57 -7.30
C PHE A 207 -29.35 10.11 -6.90
N GLN A 208 -30.06 9.32 -7.70
CA GLN A 208 -30.21 7.87 -7.46
C GLN A 208 -28.88 7.14 -7.54
N HIS A 209 -28.04 7.45 -8.54
CA HIS A 209 -26.71 6.85 -8.67
C HIS A 209 -25.76 7.29 -7.56
N ASP A 210 -25.78 8.56 -7.16
CA ASP A 210 -24.99 9.09 -6.04
C ASP A 210 -25.43 8.46 -4.70
N GLU A 211 -26.73 8.30 -4.46
CA GLU A 211 -27.22 7.59 -3.27
C GLU A 211 -26.81 6.11 -3.26
N ALA A 212 -26.89 5.44 -4.42
CA ALA A 212 -26.48 4.06 -4.56
C ALA A 212 -24.97 3.88 -4.33
N LEU A 213 -24.15 4.81 -4.83
CA LEU A 213 -22.71 4.86 -4.59
C LEU A 213 -22.42 5.03 -3.09
N LYS A 214 -23.03 6.02 -2.44
CA LYS A 214 -22.86 6.26 -1.00
C LYS A 214 -23.26 5.06 -0.15
N LYS A 215 -24.34 4.36 -0.52
CA LYS A 215 -24.76 3.12 0.15
C LYS A 215 -23.74 2.00 -0.04
N ALA A 216 -23.24 1.80 -1.26
CA ALA A 216 -22.24 0.79 -1.55
C ALA A 216 -20.90 1.07 -0.84
N GLU A 217 -20.47 2.33 -0.78
CA GLU A 217 -19.27 2.76 -0.04
C GLU A 217 -19.43 2.53 1.46
N ALA A 218 -20.58 2.88 2.04
CA ALA A 218 -20.86 2.61 3.45
C ALA A 218 -20.89 1.10 3.77
N GLU A 219 -21.46 0.28 2.88
CA GLU A 219 -21.42 -1.18 3.02
C GLU A 219 -20.00 -1.74 2.91
N LEU A 220 -19.20 -1.25 1.96
CA LEU A 220 -17.80 -1.63 1.80
C LEU A 220 -17.00 -1.31 3.06
N GLN A 221 -17.17 -0.11 3.62
CA GLN A 221 -16.50 0.28 4.85
C GLN A 221 -16.89 -0.64 6.02
N ARG A 222 -18.20 -0.87 6.22
CA ARG A 222 -18.72 -1.75 7.28
C ARG A 222 -18.18 -3.18 7.17
N VAL A 223 -18.13 -3.73 5.95
CA VAL A 223 -17.60 -5.07 5.69
C VAL A 223 -16.08 -5.10 5.90
N GLY A 224 -15.37 -4.05 5.48
CA GLY A 224 -13.92 -3.89 5.71
C GLY A 224 -13.55 -3.89 7.19
N GLU A 225 -14.25 -3.08 7.99
CA GLU A 225 -14.08 -3.05 9.46
C GLU A 225 -14.39 -4.42 10.09
N GLY A 226 -15.42 -5.10 9.60
CA GLY A 226 -15.77 -6.46 10.02
C GLY A 226 -14.68 -7.49 9.71
N LEU A 227 -14.12 -7.45 8.49
CA LEU A 227 -13.02 -8.31 8.06
C LEU A 227 -11.76 -8.07 8.89
N GLU A 228 -11.41 -6.81 9.16
CA GLU A 228 -10.23 -6.48 9.96
C GLU A 228 -10.36 -7.02 11.39
N ARG A 229 -11.54 -6.84 12.02
CA ARG A 229 -11.82 -7.38 13.35
C ARG A 229 -11.73 -8.90 13.38
N LEU A 230 -12.39 -9.58 12.44
CA LEU A 230 -12.39 -11.05 12.38
C LEU A 230 -11.01 -11.61 12.05
N SER A 231 -10.22 -10.94 11.20
CA SER A 231 -8.84 -11.31 10.89
C SER A 231 -7.93 -11.19 12.12
N LYS A 232 -8.04 -10.10 12.88
CA LYS A 232 -7.33 -9.93 14.16
C LYS A 232 -7.68 -11.03 15.15
N GLU A 233 -8.96 -11.37 15.25
CA GLU A 233 -9.44 -12.43 16.15
C GLU A 233 -8.95 -13.81 15.72
N LYS A 234 -9.03 -14.13 14.41
CA LYS A 234 -8.48 -15.35 13.82
C LYS A 234 -6.99 -15.47 14.13
N ASN A 235 -6.19 -14.45 13.83
CA ASN A 235 -4.75 -14.45 14.09
C ASN A 235 -4.41 -14.58 15.58
N ARG A 236 -5.26 -14.03 16.47
CA ARG A 236 -5.12 -14.22 17.93
C ARG A 236 -5.38 -15.68 18.30
N LEU A 237 -6.45 -16.29 17.78
CA LEU A 237 -6.83 -17.67 18.06
C LEU A 237 -5.83 -18.67 17.49
N GLU A 238 -5.31 -18.46 16.29
CA GLU A 238 -4.25 -19.29 15.68
C GLU A 238 -2.96 -19.24 16.50
N ARG A 239 -2.55 -18.04 16.94
CA ARG A 239 -1.40 -17.90 17.86
C ARG A 239 -1.62 -18.65 19.17
N LEU A 240 -2.82 -18.55 19.75
CA LEU A 240 -3.16 -19.30 20.96
C LEU A 240 -3.15 -20.81 20.71
N GLN A 241 -3.66 -21.28 19.58
CA GLN A 241 -3.67 -22.69 19.19
C GLN A 241 -2.25 -23.25 19.07
N VAL A 242 -1.32 -22.49 18.45
CA VAL A 242 0.10 -22.89 18.34
C VAL A 242 0.81 -22.82 19.70
N ALA A 243 0.49 -21.83 20.53
CA ALA A 243 1.13 -21.63 21.83
C ALA A 243 0.65 -22.62 22.90
N LEU A 244 -0.62 -23.02 22.89
CA LEU A 244 -1.24 -23.90 23.90
C LEU A 244 -0.45 -25.19 24.16
N PRO A 245 -0.06 -25.99 23.15
CA PRO A 245 0.70 -27.22 23.38
C PRO A 245 2.10 -26.93 23.95
N LYS A 246 2.74 -25.83 23.53
CA LYS A 246 4.05 -25.41 24.08
C LYS A 246 3.91 -24.95 25.55
N ILE A 247 2.85 -24.23 25.88
CA ILE A 247 2.55 -23.78 27.25
C ILE A 247 2.27 -25.00 28.14
N ALA A 248 1.48 -25.96 27.66
CA ALA A 248 1.22 -27.21 28.36
C ALA A 248 2.53 -27.99 28.59
N LYS A 249 3.37 -28.12 27.55
CA LYS A 249 4.66 -28.80 27.65
C LYS A 249 5.61 -28.10 28.62
N ARG A 250 5.66 -26.77 28.59
CA ARG A 250 6.44 -25.97 29.53
C ARG A 250 5.96 -26.19 30.97
N LYS A 251 4.65 -26.22 31.21
CA LYS A 251 4.09 -26.49 32.53
C LYS A 251 4.48 -27.88 33.05
N GLU A 252 4.42 -28.89 32.18
CA GLU A 252 4.88 -30.26 32.49
C GLU A 252 6.39 -30.29 32.80
N LEU A 253 7.22 -29.68 31.96
CA LEU A 253 8.67 -29.64 32.15
C LEU A 253 9.09 -28.87 33.40
N LEU A 254 8.42 -27.78 33.73
CA LEU A 254 8.67 -27.03 34.97
C LEU A 254 8.25 -27.83 36.21
N ALA A 255 7.16 -28.61 36.13
CA ALA A 255 6.80 -29.52 37.22
C ALA A 255 7.88 -30.59 37.41
N LYS A 256 8.35 -31.22 36.32
CA LYS A 256 9.47 -32.17 36.35
C LYS A 256 10.78 -31.57 36.88
N LEU A 257 11.10 -30.34 36.48
CA LEU A 257 12.27 -29.62 36.97
C LEU A 257 12.15 -29.31 38.46
N LYS A 258 10.95 -28.98 38.95
CA LYS A 258 10.69 -28.80 40.38
C LYS A 258 10.82 -30.11 41.16
N GLU A 259 10.37 -31.24 40.60
CA GLU A 259 10.52 -32.57 41.19
C GLU A 259 12.00 -33.01 41.28
N LEU A 260 12.82 -32.62 40.30
CA LEU A 260 14.26 -32.92 40.31
C LEU A 260 15.04 -32.21 41.44
N GLY A 261 14.48 -31.15 42.04
CA GLY A 261 15.11 -30.43 43.15
C GLY A 261 16.43 -29.75 42.77
N GLU A 262 17.33 -29.56 43.74
CA GLU A 262 18.68 -29.08 43.48
C GLU A 262 19.54 -30.20 42.87
N VAL A 263 19.72 -30.13 41.55
CA VAL A 263 20.60 -31.05 40.83
C VAL A 263 22.02 -30.49 40.83
N VAL A 264 22.91 -31.11 41.60
CA VAL A 264 24.34 -30.80 41.57
C VAL A 264 24.92 -31.36 40.26
N LEU A 265 25.36 -30.47 39.37
CA LEU A 265 26.05 -30.87 38.15
C LEU A 265 27.42 -31.43 38.52
N LEU A 266 27.56 -32.74 38.37
CA LEU A 266 28.82 -33.43 38.57
C LEU A 266 29.74 -33.16 37.38
N PRO A 267 31.03 -32.85 37.60
CA PRO A 267 32.00 -32.68 36.52
C PRO A 267 32.03 -33.92 35.60
N PRO A 268 32.35 -33.78 34.31
CA PRO A 268 32.43 -34.91 33.38
C PRO A 268 33.41 -36.00 33.85
N GLU A 269 34.43 -35.61 34.61
CA GLU A 269 35.43 -36.51 35.19
C GLU A 269 34.97 -37.19 36.49
N PHE A 270 33.81 -36.82 37.06
CA PHE A 270 33.35 -37.32 38.36
C PHE A 270 33.27 -38.84 38.41
N SER A 271 32.78 -39.48 37.36
CA SER A 271 32.71 -40.94 37.27
C SER A 271 34.11 -41.57 37.34
N HIS A 272 35.08 -40.98 36.65
CA HIS A 272 36.46 -41.45 36.65
C HIS A 272 37.15 -41.17 38.00
N GLN A 273 36.94 -39.99 38.58
CA GLN A 273 37.46 -39.62 39.90
C GLN A 273 36.88 -40.52 41.00
N ARG A 274 35.57 -40.78 41.00
CA ARG A 274 34.91 -41.69 41.93
C ARG A 274 35.46 -43.10 41.80
N GLN A 275 35.61 -43.63 40.59
CA GLN A 275 36.18 -44.96 40.38
C GLN A 275 37.64 -45.03 40.82
N ALA A 276 38.45 -44.01 40.54
CA ALA A 276 39.84 -43.95 40.97
C ALA A 276 39.97 -43.87 42.51
N VAL A 277 39.13 -43.08 43.18
CA VAL A 277 39.11 -42.97 44.64
C VAL A 277 38.63 -44.28 45.28
N LEU A 278 37.61 -44.93 44.73
CA LEU A 278 37.14 -46.22 45.23
C LEU A 278 38.21 -47.31 45.04
N ARG A 279 38.91 -47.35 43.91
CA ARG A 279 40.05 -48.27 43.72
C ARG A 279 41.16 -48.02 44.74
N LYS A 280 41.53 -46.75 44.98
CA LYS A 280 42.52 -46.40 46.00
C LYS A 280 42.07 -46.81 47.41
N LEU A 281 40.77 -46.69 47.70
CA LEU A 281 40.21 -47.13 48.98
C LEU A 281 40.31 -48.65 49.12
N ASP A 282 39.92 -49.41 48.09
CA ASP A 282 40.01 -50.87 48.08
C ASP A 282 41.48 -51.34 48.20
N GLU A 283 42.40 -50.73 47.47
CA GLU A 283 43.85 -50.99 47.57
C GLU A 283 44.38 -50.71 48.98
N ALA A 284 43.97 -49.60 49.59
CA ALA A 284 44.38 -49.25 50.95
C ALA A 284 43.82 -50.23 52.00
N LEU A 285 42.57 -50.67 51.85
CA LEU A 285 41.94 -51.65 52.75
C LEU A 285 42.59 -53.04 52.61
N GLU A 286 42.97 -53.46 51.41
CA GLU A 286 43.71 -54.72 51.22
C GLU A 286 45.15 -54.61 51.75
N ALA A 287 45.81 -53.47 51.59
CA ALA A 287 47.12 -53.22 52.20
C ALA A 287 47.05 -53.25 53.74
N GLU A 288 46.01 -52.67 54.35
CA GLU A 288 45.77 -52.73 55.79
C GLU A 288 45.59 -54.19 56.25
N ARG A 289 44.69 -54.94 55.60
CA ARG A 289 44.45 -56.37 55.91
C ARG A 289 45.70 -57.22 55.82
N THR A 290 46.48 -57.06 54.74
CA THR A 290 47.72 -57.84 54.54
C THR A 290 48.78 -57.48 55.57
N THR A 291 48.87 -56.21 55.94
CA THR A 291 49.78 -55.74 56.98
C THR A 291 49.38 -56.27 58.35
N ASP A 292 48.09 -56.27 58.69
CA ASP A 292 47.58 -56.83 59.95
C ASP A 292 47.81 -58.34 60.06
N LEU A 293 47.63 -59.07 58.96
CA LEU A 293 47.97 -60.50 58.88
C LEU A 293 49.47 -60.73 59.07
N ALA A 294 50.32 -59.90 58.45
CA ALA A 294 51.77 -59.98 58.64
C ALA A 294 52.17 -59.65 60.08
N LEU A 295 51.56 -58.64 60.71
CA LEU A 295 51.81 -58.26 62.09
C LEU A 295 51.39 -59.36 63.07
N THR A 296 50.26 -60.01 62.83
CA THR A 296 49.82 -61.14 63.66
C THR A 296 50.73 -62.35 63.50
N GLN A 297 51.20 -62.66 62.29
CA GLN A 297 52.21 -63.71 62.05
C GLN A 297 53.55 -63.39 62.74
N LEU A 298 54.08 -62.18 62.56
CA LEU A 298 55.29 -61.72 63.25
C LEU A 298 55.15 -61.77 64.78
N GLY A 299 53.96 -61.44 65.30
CA GLY A 299 53.65 -61.58 66.73
C GLY A 299 53.70 -63.04 67.21
N GLN A 300 53.18 -63.97 66.41
CA GLN A 300 53.26 -65.42 66.70
C GLN A 300 54.70 -65.93 66.63
N ASP A 301 55.47 -65.53 65.61
CA ASP A 301 56.88 -65.88 65.45
C ASP A 301 57.72 -65.38 66.63
N LEU A 302 57.46 -64.15 67.10
CA LEU A 302 58.09 -63.58 68.29
C LEU A 302 57.75 -64.34 69.57
N GLN A 303 56.52 -64.83 69.71
CA GLN A 303 56.14 -65.67 70.85
C GLN A 303 56.74 -67.09 70.77
N GLY A 304 56.94 -67.62 69.57
CA GLY A 304 57.56 -68.93 69.32
C GLY A 304 59.09 -68.94 69.44
N LEU A 305 59.74 -67.77 69.49
CA LEU A 305 61.18 -67.63 69.63
C LEU A 305 61.66 -68.01 71.05
N ALA A 306 62.08 -69.26 71.21
CA ALA A 306 62.79 -69.73 72.40
C ALA A 306 64.24 -69.23 72.39
N VAL A 307 64.49 -68.05 72.95
CA VAL A 307 65.83 -67.47 73.08
C VAL A 307 66.65 -68.24 74.13
N PRO A 308 67.72 -68.98 73.75
CA PRO A 308 68.55 -69.69 74.71
C PRO A 308 69.51 -68.72 75.41
N LYS A 309 69.03 -68.13 76.51
CA LYS A 309 69.76 -67.11 77.30
C LYS A 309 71.17 -67.56 77.71
N VAL A 310 71.36 -68.84 78.02
CA VAL A 310 72.66 -69.42 78.41
C VAL A 310 73.71 -69.32 77.29
N LEU A 311 73.29 -69.49 76.02
CA LEU A 311 74.20 -69.34 74.87
C LEU A 311 74.50 -67.87 74.57
N LEU A 312 73.53 -66.98 74.79
CA LEU A 312 73.72 -65.54 74.61
C LEU A 312 74.64 -64.92 75.68
N GLU A 313 74.54 -65.37 76.93
CA GLU A 313 75.45 -64.94 78.01
C GLU A 313 76.91 -65.37 77.74
N GLN A 314 77.09 -66.47 77.01
CA GLN A 314 78.41 -66.99 76.58
C GLN A 314 78.81 -66.50 75.16
N ALA A 315 78.05 -65.61 74.54
CA ALA A 315 78.21 -65.25 73.12
C ALA A 315 79.58 -64.64 72.81
N GLU A 316 80.10 -63.73 73.63
CA GLU A 316 81.44 -63.16 73.43
C GLU A 316 82.53 -64.24 73.49
N THR A 317 82.36 -65.20 74.41
CA THR A 317 83.32 -66.30 74.60
C THR A 317 83.30 -67.27 73.41
N LEU A 318 82.10 -67.63 72.94
CA LEU A 318 81.92 -68.49 71.76
C LEU A 318 82.40 -67.82 70.47
N THR A 319 82.13 -66.52 70.29
CA THR A 319 82.59 -65.74 69.13
C THR A 319 84.10 -65.61 69.13
N ALA A 320 84.71 -65.28 70.28
CA ALA A 320 86.16 -65.21 70.43
C ALA A 320 86.83 -66.57 70.19
N LEU A 321 86.23 -67.68 70.63
CA LEU A 321 86.73 -69.03 70.36
C LEU A 321 86.61 -69.39 68.87
N HIS A 322 85.51 -69.01 68.21
CA HIS A 322 85.30 -69.24 66.77
C HIS A 322 86.27 -68.44 65.90
N GLU A 323 86.44 -67.14 66.17
CA GLU A 323 87.41 -66.29 65.47
C GLU A 323 88.85 -66.80 65.64
N ARG A 324 89.21 -67.23 66.87
CA ARG A 324 90.54 -67.78 67.15
C ARG A 324 90.73 -69.19 66.60
N LEU A 325 89.67 -69.94 66.30
CA LEU A 325 89.73 -71.29 65.74
C LEU A 325 90.45 -71.31 64.39
N GLY A 326 90.19 -70.31 63.53
CA GLY A 326 90.84 -70.16 62.23
C GLY A 326 92.35 -69.93 62.39
N SER A 327 92.73 -69.03 63.30
CA SER A 327 94.14 -68.74 63.61
C SER A 327 94.87 -69.94 64.24
N HIS A 328 94.20 -70.70 65.12
CA HIS A 328 94.78 -71.88 65.77
C HIS A 328 94.96 -73.05 64.79
N ARG A 329 93.96 -73.34 63.94
CA ARG A 329 94.05 -74.36 62.90
C ARG A 329 95.15 -74.04 61.89
N LYS A 330 95.21 -72.78 61.43
CA LYS A 330 96.27 -72.28 60.54
C LYS A 330 97.66 -72.36 61.19
N ALA A 331 97.83 -71.88 62.42
CA ALA A 331 99.10 -71.96 63.13
C ALA A 331 99.56 -73.41 63.40
N THR A 332 98.63 -74.35 63.61
CA THR A 332 98.93 -75.77 63.79
C THR A 332 99.38 -76.43 62.49
N GLN A 333 98.75 -76.10 61.35
CA GLN A 333 99.18 -76.55 60.02
C GLN A 333 100.49 -75.91 59.56
N ASP A 334 100.70 -74.63 59.86
CA ASP A 334 101.87 -73.89 59.41
C ASP A 334 103.12 -74.18 60.24
N ARG A 335 102.98 -74.66 61.49
CA ARG A 335 104.12 -74.88 62.41
C ARG A 335 105.22 -75.80 61.84
N PRO A 336 104.94 -76.97 61.24
CA PRO A 336 105.97 -77.81 60.64
C PRO A 336 106.67 -77.13 59.46
N SER A 337 105.90 -76.43 58.61
CA SER A 337 106.40 -75.68 57.46
C SER A 337 107.30 -74.52 57.89
N LEU A 338 106.88 -73.74 58.89
CA LEU A 338 107.66 -72.61 59.43
C LEU A 338 108.92 -73.08 60.18
N GLN A 339 108.86 -74.20 60.90
CA GLN A 339 110.05 -74.79 61.52
C GLN A 339 111.03 -75.34 60.47
N GLY A 340 110.52 -75.98 59.40
CA GLY A 340 111.32 -76.39 58.26
C GLY A 340 111.97 -75.19 57.57
N ARG A 341 111.19 -74.14 57.31
CA ARG A 341 111.67 -72.90 56.68
C ARG A 341 112.68 -72.17 57.56
N ARG A 342 112.53 -72.18 58.89
CA ARG A 342 113.55 -71.62 59.81
C ARG A 342 114.86 -72.37 59.70
N ARG A 343 114.83 -73.70 59.75
CA ARG A 343 116.04 -74.54 59.60
C ARG A 343 116.69 -74.36 58.24
N GLN A 344 115.88 -74.27 57.18
CA GLN A 344 116.38 -74.01 55.83
C GLN A 344 117.04 -72.63 55.75
N LEU A 345 116.37 -71.56 56.21
CA LEU A 345 116.95 -70.22 56.20
C LEU A 345 118.18 -70.09 57.09
N GLU A 346 118.25 -70.79 58.22
CA GLU A 346 119.44 -70.88 59.06
C GLU A 346 120.59 -71.61 58.32
N ALA A 347 120.28 -72.71 57.61
CA ALA A 347 121.27 -73.43 56.81
C ALA A 347 121.75 -72.60 55.60
N ASP A 348 120.83 -71.96 54.87
CA ASP A 348 121.13 -71.10 53.72
C ASP A 348 121.96 -69.90 54.17
N ALA A 349 121.58 -69.25 55.28
CA ALA A 349 122.31 -68.12 55.80
C ALA A 349 123.68 -68.51 56.38
N GLN A 350 123.84 -69.72 56.92
CA GLN A 350 125.15 -70.26 57.30
C GLN A 350 125.99 -70.60 56.05
N SER A 351 125.40 -71.19 55.00
CA SER A 351 126.08 -71.46 53.73
C SER A 351 126.57 -70.19 53.04
N LEU A 352 125.74 -69.15 52.99
CA LEU A 352 126.14 -67.84 52.47
C LEU A 352 127.22 -67.17 53.32
N LEU A 353 127.23 -67.43 54.64
CA LEU A 353 128.31 -66.99 55.51
C LEU A 353 129.62 -67.75 55.23
N ASP A 354 129.52 -69.05 55.04
CA ASP A 354 130.66 -69.92 54.75
C ASP A 354 131.28 -69.59 53.39
N GLU A 355 130.47 -69.19 52.39
CA GLU A 355 130.94 -68.66 51.10
C GLU A 355 131.74 -67.36 51.23
N LEU A 356 131.33 -66.48 52.15
CA LEU A 356 132.06 -65.24 52.41
C LEU A 356 133.34 -65.50 53.20
N GLN A 357 133.27 -66.32 54.27
CA GLN A 357 134.41 -66.68 55.09
C GLN A 357 134.11 -67.93 55.99
N PRO A 358 134.78 -69.09 55.80
CA PRO A 358 134.41 -70.40 56.34
C PRO A 358 134.45 -70.63 57.87
N THR A 359 134.59 -69.59 58.69
CA THR A 359 134.78 -69.71 60.16
C THR A 359 133.83 -68.84 61.00
N LEU A 360 132.94 -68.09 60.35
CA LEU A 360 132.01 -67.20 61.05
C LEU A 360 130.70 -67.91 61.40
N ARG A 361 130.14 -67.57 62.57
CA ARG A 361 128.80 -68.01 62.98
C ARG A 361 127.76 -66.96 62.62
N LEU A 362 126.53 -67.38 62.37
CA LEU A 362 125.36 -66.53 62.07
C LEU A 362 125.21 -65.27 62.96
N GLU A 363 125.55 -65.36 64.25
CA GLU A 363 125.48 -64.23 65.19
C GLU A 363 126.48 -63.10 64.87
N GLN A 364 127.58 -63.44 64.20
CA GLN A 364 128.67 -62.54 63.82
C GLN A 364 128.42 -61.85 62.46
N ALA A 365 127.40 -62.30 61.71
CA ALA A 365 127.02 -61.74 60.41
C ALA A 365 126.73 -60.22 60.45
N LYS A 366 126.27 -59.70 61.59
CA LYS A 366 126.00 -58.26 61.78
C LYS A 366 127.26 -57.39 61.62
N GLY A 367 128.45 -57.93 61.89
CA GLY A 367 129.73 -57.22 61.78
C GLY A 367 130.27 -57.11 60.34
N LEU A 368 129.78 -57.96 59.42
CA LEU A 368 130.19 -57.97 58.00
C LEU A 368 129.36 -57.00 57.13
N ARG A 369 128.43 -56.26 57.74
CA ARG A 369 127.53 -55.36 57.02
C ARG A 369 128.31 -54.12 56.52
N PRO A 370 128.28 -53.80 55.21
CA PRO A 370 128.95 -52.61 54.69
C PRO A 370 128.37 -51.33 55.32
N LYS A 371 129.25 -50.35 55.55
CA LYS A 371 128.92 -49.04 56.14
C LYS A 371 127.80 -48.36 55.34
N ALA A 372 126.89 -47.67 56.04
CA ALA A 372 125.69 -47.07 55.45
C ALA A 372 125.97 -46.18 54.23
N ALA A 373 127.11 -45.48 54.20
CA ALA A 373 127.54 -44.65 53.07
C ALA A 373 127.73 -45.43 51.76
N HIS A 374 128.30 -46.65 51.80
CA HIS A 374 128.46 -47.49 50.62
C HIS A 374 127.11 -48.06 50.16
N ARG A 375 126.22 -48.40 51.10
CA ARG A 375 124.85 -48.84 50.79
C ARG A 375 124.04 -47.72 50.13
N ALA A 376 124.18 -46.48 50.60
CA ALA A 376 123.54 -45.31 50.01
C ALA A 376 124.05 -45.06 48.58
N ARG A 377 125.36 -45.16 48.32
CA ARG A 377 125.91 -44.98 46.97
C ARG A 377 125.49 -46.07 46.00
N VAL A 378 125.40 -47.32 46.44
CA VAL A 378 124.89 -48.43 45.62
C VAL A 378 123.40 -48.27 45.33
N GLN A 379 122.60 -47.81 46.29
CA GLN A 379 121.18 -47.50 46.08
C GLN A 379 120.98 -46.31 45.13
N GLU A 380 121.82 -45.27 45.22
CA GLU A 380 121.78 -44.13 44.31
C GLU A 380 122.11 -44.55 42.86
N LEU A 381 123.19 -45.32 42.66
CA LEU A 381 123.56 -45.84 41.34
C LEU A 381 122.53 -46.85 40.81
N GLY A 382 121.95 -47.68 41.68
CA GLY A 382 120.85 -48.58 41.33
C GLY A 382 119.58 -47.83 40.92
N GLY A 383 119.25 -46.73 41.61
CA GLY A 383 118.14 -45.85 41.24
C GLY A 383 118.37 -45.14 39.91
N GLN A 384 119.60 -44.69 39.64
CA GLN A 384 119.95 -44.10 38.35
C GLN A 384 119.86 -45.13 37.21
N TYR A 385 120.37 -46.35 37.44
CA TYR A 385 120.26 -47.44 36.46
C TYR A 385 118.79 -47.81 36.19
N GLN A 386 117.97 -47.97 37.23
CA GLN A 386 116.54 -48.28 37.09
C GLN A 386 115.81 -47.17 36.33
N ALA A 387 116.12 -45.89 36.61
CA ALA A 387 115.52 -44.77 35.88
C ALA A 387 115.91 -44.76 34.38
N HIS A 388 117.10 -45.24 34.03
CA HIS A 388 117.52 -45.38 32.63
C HIS A 388 116.88 -46.60 31.96
N VAL A 389 116.75 -47.73 32.66
CA VAL A 389 116.04 -48.93 32.17
C VAL A 389 114.57 -48.63 31.94
N ASP A 390 113.90 -47.93 32.87
CA ASP A 390 112.49 -47.56 32.73
C ASP A 390 112.27 -46.58 31.57
N LYS A 391 113.22 -45.67 31.32
CA LYS A 391 113.19 -44.78 30.14
C LYS A 391 113.34 -45.56 28.84
N LEU A 392 114.25 -46.53 28.80
CA LEU A 392 114.45 -47.40 27.65
C LEU A 392 113.21 -48.28 27.39
N ASP A 393 112.62 -48.85 28.44
CA ASP A 393 111.44 -49.72 28.33
C ASP A 393 110.20 -48.94 27.89
N ARG A 394 110.03 -47.69 28.37
CA ARG A 394 108.97 -46.78 27.87
C ARG A 394 109.17 -46.42 26.41
N ALA A 395 110.39 -46.03 26.01
CA ALA A 395 110.66 -45.70 24.61
C ALA A 395 110.45 -46.92 23.69
N THR A 396 110.86 -48.11 24.13
CA THR A 396 110.65 -49.36 23.37
C THR A 396 109.15 -49.68 23.23
N LYS A 397 108.36 -49.56 24.32
CA LYS A 397 106.90 -49.76 24.29
C LYS A 397 106.19 -48.72 23.43
N ASP A 398 106.63 -47.47 23.44
CA ASP A 398 106.07 -46.43 22.58
C ASP A 398 106.36 -46.72 21.11
N VAL A 399 107.57 -47.15 20.75
CA VAL A 399 107.91 -47.60 19.39
C VAL A 399 107.02 -48.77 18.96
N GLN A 400 106.89 -49.81 19.79
CA GLN A 400 106.02 -50.96 19.51
C GLN A 400 104.56 -50.54 19.30
N LYS A 401 104.04 -49.64 20.14
CA LYS A 401 102.68 -49.10 20.03
C LYS A 401 102.48 -48.31 18.73
N TYR A 402 103.46 -47.54 18.30
CA TYR A 402 103.37 -46.79 17.05
C TYR A 402 103.55 -47.69 15.83
N GLU A 403 104.38 -48.73 15.89
CA GLU A 403 104.50 -49.75 14.85
C GLU A 403 103.20 -50.53 14.70
N ASP A 404 102.58 -51.00 15.79
CA ASP A 404 101.28 -51.69 15.76
C ASP A 404 100.18 -50.79 15.18
N ARG A 405 100.22 -49.49 15.50
CA ARG A 405 99.26 -48.50 14.99
C ARG A 405 99.51 -48.16 13.53
N LEU A 406 100.77 -48.14 13.07
CA LEU A 406 101.12 -48.01 11.66
C LEU A 406 100.60 -49.22 10.88
N ASP A 407 100.80 -50.42 11.44
CA ASP A 407 100.43 -51.69 10.83
C ASP A 407 98.89 -51.87 10.76
N SER A 408 98.16 -51.42 11.80
CA SER A 408 96.69 -51.36 11.77
C SER A 408 96.18 -50.35 10.75
N THR A 409 96.76 -49.15 10.69
CA THR A 409 96.36 -48.11 9.74
C THR A 409 96.69 -48.50 8.30
N MET A 410 97.79 -49.22 8.07
CA MET A 410 98.14 -49.77 6.75
C MET A 410 97.23 -50.94 6.33
N LYS A 411 96.76 -51.75 7.28
CA LYS A 411 95.74 -52.79 7.03
C LYS A 411 94.39 -52.15 6.70
N GLU A 412 93.99 -51.10 7.41
CA GLU A 412 92.79 -50.30 7.10
C GLU A 412 92.87 -49.63 5.73
N LEU A 413 94.04 -49.08 5.36
CA LEU A 413 94.27 -48.48 4.05
C LEU A 413 94.21 -49.50 2.90
N LYS A 414 94.61 -50.76 3.13
CA LYS A 414 94.53 -51.85 2.13
C LYS A 414 93.11 -52.40 1.93
N VAL A 415 92.20 -52.18 2.88
CA VAL A 415 90.79 -52.64 2.81
C VAL A 415 89.90 -51.60 2.11
N LEU A 416 90.33 -50.33 2.05
CA LEU A 416 89.59 -49.26 1.38
C LEU A 416 89.78 -49.35 -0.15
N GLU A 417 88.69 -49.49 -0.91
CA GLU A 417 88.71 -49.36 -2.37
C GLU A 417 89.19 -47.96 -2.80
N ILE A 418 89.87 -47.89 -3.96
CA ILE A 418 90.29 -46.63 -4.60
C ILE A 418 89.07 -45.68 -4.72
N PRO A 419 89.18 -44.38 -4.36
CA PRO A 419 88.03 -43.49 -4.26
C PRO A 419 87.25 -43.42 -5.58
N ARG A 420 85.94 -43.71 -5.53
CA ARG A 420 85.03 -43.47 -6.65
C ARG A 420 84.78 -41.97 -6.80
N ASP A 421 84.66 -41.52 -8.05
CA ASP A 421 84.48 -40.12 -8.41
C ASP A 421 83.17 -39.54 -7.85
N THR A 422 83.28 -38.51 -7.01
CA THR A 422 82.13 -37.85 -6.34
C THR A 422 81.53 -36.71 -7.16
N ARG A 423 81.96 -36.53 -8.42
CA ARG A 423 81.46 -35.47 -9.30
C ARG A 423 79.95 -35.52 -9.56
N GLU A 424 79.36 -36.70 -9.75
CA GLU A 424 77.91 -36.82 -9.96
C GLU A 424 77.11 -36.44 -8.70
N VAL A 425 77.50 -36.93 -7.53
CA VAL A 425 76.81 -36.60 -6.27
C VAL A 425 76.95 -35.10 -5.94
N ARG A 426 78.10 -34.48 -6.23
CA ARG A 426 78.26 -33.02 -6.12
C ARG A 426 77.43 -32.26 -7.14
N ARG A 427 77.21 -32.81 -8.35
CA ARG A 427 76.31 -32.21 -9.36
C ARG A 427 74.87 -32.26 -8.89
N THR A 428 74.39 -33.40 -8.38
CA THR A 428 73.02 -33.55 -7.87
C THR A 428 72.77 -32.67 -6.64
N VAL A 429 73.74 -32.55 -5.72
CA VAL A 429 73.63 -31.65 -4.56
C VAL A 429 73.70 -30.17 -4.97
N ALA A 430 74.43 -29.82 -6.04
CA ALA A 430 74.45 -28.47 -6.59
C ALA A 430 73.17 -28.12 -7.36
N GLU A 431 72.58 -29.08 -8.10
CA GLU A 431 71.29 -28.97 -8.78
C GLU A 431 70.16 -28.72 -7.76
N VAL A 432 70.08 -29.52 -6.67
CA VAL A 432 69.09 -29.34 -5.60
C VAL A 432 69.28 -28.02 -4.82
N ARG A 433 70.51 -27.51 -4.72
CA ARG A 433 70.78 -26.20 -4.11
C ARG A 433 70.53 -25.02 -5.08
N GLN A 434 70.56 -25.26 -6.40
CA GLN A 434 70.20 -24.26 -7.41
C GLN A 434 68.68 -24.07 -7.54
N GLU A 435 67.87 -25.08 -7.20
CA GLU A 435 66.41 -24.95 -7.10
C GLU A 435 65.93 -24.13 -5.88
N GLY A 436 66.86 -23.64 -5.05
CA GLY A 436 66.59 -22.74 -3.93
C GLY A 436 66.17 -23.46 -2.65
N ALA A 437 65.77 -22.68 -1.64
CA ALA A 437 65.26 -23.21 -0.38
C ALA A 437 63.83 -23.76 -0.57
N LEU A 438 63.72 -24.93 -1.20
CA LEU A 438 62.44 -25.59 -1.48
C LEU A 438 61.59 -25.79 -0.22
N ALA A 439 62.21 -25.93 0.95
CA ALA A 439 61.51 -26.00 2.24
C ALA A 439 60.90 -24.64 2.64
N GLU A 440 61.62 -23.53 2.50
CA GLU A 440 61.07 -22.18 2.72
C GLU A 440 60.02 -21.83 1.66
N ALA A 441 60.22 -22.26 0.41
CA ALA A 441 59.25 -22.05 -0.67
C ALA A 441 57.96 -22.86 -0.42
N LEU A 442 58.06 -24.08 0.11
CA LEU A 442 56.91 -24.88 0.52
C LEU A 442 56.18 -24.24 1.71
N GLU A 443 56.91 -23.77 2.72
CA GLU A 443 56.35 -23.10 3.89
C GLU A 443 55.62 -21.81 3.50
N GLN A 444 56.24 -20.97 2.66
CA GLN A 444 55.61 -19.77 2.11
C GLN A 444 54.41 -20.09 1.20
N ALA A 445 54.46 -21.19 0.44
CA ALA A 445 53.33 -21.62 -0.39
C ALA A 445 52.16 -22.15 0.46
N CYS A 446 52.44 -22.87 1.55
CA CYS A 446 51.43 -23.33 2.50
C CYS A 446 50.81 -22.17 3.27
N GLU A 447 51.59 -21.20 3.73
CA GLU A 447 51.06 -19.98 4.37
C GLU A 447 50.19 -19.19 3.39
N LYS A 448 50.64 -19.01 2.14
CA LYS A 448 49.84 -18.35 1.10
C LYS A 448 48.54 -19.09 0.82
N LEU A 449 48.58 -20.41 0.66
CA LEU A 449 47.39 -21.23 0.45
C LEU A 449 46.40 -21.05 1.60
N GLN A 450 46.86 -21.09 2.84
CA GLN A 450 46.00 -20.90 4.00
C GLN A 450 45.36 -19.51 4.02
N THR A 451 46.11 -18.45 3.74
CA THR A 451 45.54 -17.08 3.67
C THR A 451 44.52 -16.93 2.54
N GLU A 452 44.77 -17.53 1.38
CA GLU A 452 43.84 -17.50 0.24
C GLU A 452 42.58 -18.34 0.53
N GLU A 453 42.70 -19.49 1.20
CA GLU A 453 41.56 -20.31 1.66
C GLU A 453 40.69 -19.55 2.68
N GLU A 454 41.32 -18.88 3.66
CA GLU A 454 40.62 -18.04 4.64
C GLU A 454 39.92 -16.85 3.97
N GLN A 455 40.57 -16.19 3.01
CA GLN A 455 39.95 -15.11 2.22
C GLN A 455 38.80 -15.63 1.36
N ALA A 456 38.96 -16.75 0.66
CA ALA A 456 37.92 -17.37 -0.14
C ALA A 456 36.70 -17.74 0.72
N GLU A 457 36.89 -18.25 1.94
CA GLU A 457 35.78 -18.49 2.88
C GLU A 457 35.06 -17.20 3.31
N ILE A 458 35.81 -16.13 3.56
CA ILE A 458 35.23 -14.83 3.94
C ILE A 458 34.41 -14.27 2.78
N GLU A 459 34.92 -14.33 1.55
CA GLU A 459 34.21 -13.86 0.37
C GLU A 459 33.00 -14.74 0.04
N LEU A 460 33.11 -16.06 0.20
CA LEU A 460 31.99 -17.00 0.07
C LEU A 460 30.85 -16.66 1.04
N LYS A 461 31.19 -16.31 2.30
CA LYS A 461 30.21 -15.85 3.30
C LYS A 461 29.60 -14.49 2.95
N ARG A 462 30.30 -13.63 2.19
CA ARG A 462 29.80 -12.31 1.74
C ARG A 462 28.78 -12.40 0.61
N LEU A 463 28.78 -13.47 -0.19
CA LEU A 463 27.84 -13.63 -1.31
C LEU A 463 26.37 -13.69 -0.86
N GLY A 464 26.10 -13.98 0.43
CA GLY A 464 24.82 -13.76 1.12
C GLY A 464 23.63 -14.66 0.70
N LEU A 465 23.53 -15.00 -0.59
CA LEU A 465 22.50 -15.87 -1.18
C LEU A 465 23.00 -17.28 -1.48
N TRP A 466 24.32 -17.52 -1.30
CA TRP A 466 24.95 -18.81 -1.53
C TRP A 466 25.22 -19.54 -0.21
N SER A 467 24.93 -20.84 -0.16
CA SER A 467 25.11 -21.69 1.04
C SER A 467 25.84 -23.01 0.74
N GLY A 468 26.48 -23.15 -0.43
CA GLY A 468 27.24 -24.33 -0.83
C GLY A 468 28.75 -24.20 -0.58
N THR A 469 29.53 -25.21 -0.96
CA THR A 469 31.01 -25.19 -0.89
C THR A 469 31.62 -24.37 -2.01
N LEU A 470 32.92 -24.02 -1.90
CA LEU A 470 33.67 -23.30 -2.94
C LEU A 470 33.72 -24.10 -4.25
N GLU A 471 33.94 -25.41 -4.18
CA GLU A 471 33.95 -26.32 -5.34
C GLU A 471 32.58 -26.37 -6.04
N ALA A 472 31.49 -26.30 -5.26
CA ALA A 472 30.15 -26.24 -5.82
C ALA A 472 29.88 -24.90 -6.52
N LEU A 473 30.54 -23.81 -6.11
CA LEU A 473 30.41 -22.47 -6.71
C LEU A 473 30.99 -22.44 -8.13
N GLU A 474 32.11 -23.12 -8.39
CA GLU A 474 32.73 -23.21 -9.73
C GLU A 474 31.84 -23.87 -10.78
N HIS A 475 30.90 -24.70 -10.33
CA HIS A 475 29.97 -25.41 -11.19
C HIS A 475 28.57 -24.80 -11.22
N VAL A 476 28.37 -23.65 -10.55
CA VAL A 476 27.10 -22.92 -10.63
C VAL A 476 26.94 -22.37 -12.04
N PRO A 477 25.84 -22.67 -12.73
CA PRO A 477 25.54 -22.01 -13.99
C PRO A 477 25.22 -20.55 -13.70
N VAL A 478 26.21 -19.68 -13.88
CA VAL A 478 26.04 -18.23 -13.87
C VAL A 478 25.39 -17.79 -15.19
N PRO A 479 24.41 -16.85 -15.14
CA PRO A 479 23.81 -16.30 -16.35
C PRO A 479 24.89 -15.64 -17.22
N SER A 480 24.70 -15.66 -18.55
CA SER A 480 25.61 -14.98 -19.48
C SER A 480 25.61 -13.47 -19.24
N GLU A 481 26.71 -12.79 -19.57
CA GLU A 481 26.80 -11.32 -19.51
C GLU A 481 25.63 -10.67 -20.27
N GLU A 482 25.25 -11.18 -21.44
CA GLU A 482 24.07 -10.71 -22.19
C GLU A 482 22.75 -10.81 -21.40
N THR A 483 22.60 -11.85 -20.57
CA THR A 483 21.42 -12.01 -19.73
C THR A 483 21.44 -11.01 -18.57
N VAL A 484 22.60 -10.77 -17.98
CA VAL A 484 22.80 -9.77 -16.92
C VAL A 484 22.52 -8.38 -17.46
N ASP A 485 23.12 -8.01 -18.60
CA ASP A 485 22.93 -6.71 -19.25
C ASP A 485 21.45 -6.47 -19.61
N ARG A 486 20.75 -7.50 -20.10
CA ARG A 486 19.31 -7.40 -20.39
C ARG A 486 18.51 -7.09 -19.12
N PHE A 487 18.74 -7.82 -18.04
CA PHE A 487 18.01 -7.60 -16.79
C PHE A 487 18.41 -6.28 -16.11
N GLU A 488 19.67 -5.86 -16.22
CA GLU A 488 20.12 -4.54 -15.75
C GLU A 488 19.40 -3.41 -16.51
N ALA A 489 19.28 -3.52 -17.84
CA ALA A 489 18.51 -2.59 -18.65
C ALA A 489 17.01 -2.60 -18.31
N GLU A 490 16.41 -3.79 -18.12
CA GLU A 490 15.00 -3.92 -17.69
C GLU A 490 14.77 -3.30 -16.31
N PHE A 491 15.68 -3.51 -15.35
CA PHE A 491 15.58 -2.90 -14.03
C PHE A 491 15.77 -1.39 -14.08
N ALA A 492 16.69 -0.88 -14.89
CA ALA A 492 16.87 0.56 -15.10
C ALA A 492 15.61 1.19 -15.75
N GLU A 493 14.97 0.51 -16.70
CA GLU A 493 13.68 0.94 -17.26
C GLU A 493 12.56 0.94 -16.22
N LEU A 494 12.51 -0.08 -15.36
CA LEU A 494 11.50 -0.15 -14.30
C LEU A 494 11.71 0.93 -13.25
N ASP A 495 12.96 1.23 -12.89
CA ASP A 495 13.28 2.25 -11.90
C ASP A 495 13.03 3.67 -12.45
N THR A 496 13.31 3.91 -13.74
CA THR A 496 12.92 5.16 -14.42
C THR A 496 11.41 5.31 -14.56
N LYS A 497 10.66 4.21 -14.77
CA LYS A 497 9.18 4.23 -14.74
C LYS A 497 8.65 4.52 -13.34
N LYS A 498 9.25 3.92 -12.29
CA LYS A 498 8.88 4.14 -10.90
C LYS A 498 9.08 5.60 -10.48
N THR A 499 10.26 6.17 -10.74
CA THR A 499 10.56 7.57 -10.44
C THR A 499 9.61 8.53 -11.18
N ARG A 500 9.29 8.29 -12.45
CA ARG A 500 8.28 9.09 -13.18
C ARG A 500 6.89 9.01 -12.56
N LEU A 501 6.48 7.84 -12.07
CA LEU A 501 5.19 7.68 -11.38
C LEU A 501 5.18 8.40 -10.04
N GLU A 502 6.28 8.33 -9.28
CA GLU A 502 6.44 9.06 -8.01
C GLU A 502 6.39 10.58 -8.22
N GLU A 503 7.04 11.10 -9.26
CA GLU A 503 6.94 12.52 -9.66
C GLU A 503 5.51 12.90 -10.04
N HIS A 504 4.79 12.05 -10.76
CA HIS A 504 3.38 12.29 -11.11
C HIS A 504 2.50 12.34 -9.86
N VAL A 505 2.67 11.40 -8.93
CA VAL A 505 1.94 11.38 -7.66
C VAL A 505 2.20 12.65 -6.86
N ALA A 506 3.47 13.06 -6.74
CA ALA A 506 3.83 14.29 -6.04
C ALA A 506 3.20 15.53 -6.69
N LYS A 507 3.20 15.62 -8.02
CA LYS A 507 2.57 16.71 -8.75
C LYS A 507 1.07 16.76 -8.52
N THR A 508 0.36 15.63 -8.64
CA THR A 508 -1.09 15.56 -8.40
C THR A 508 -1.44 15.89 -6.95
N GLN A 509 -0.63 15.47 -5.98
CA GLN A 509 -0.82 15.85 -4.58
C GLN A 509 -0.65 17.36 -4.34
N ALA A 510 0.32 17.99 -5.01
CA ALA A 510 0.49 19.44 -4.95
C ALA A 510 -0.71 20.18 -5.56
N GLU A 511 -1.19 19.76 -6.73
CA GLU A 511 -2.41 20.30 -7.37
C GLU A 511 -3.65 20.13 -6.48
N MET A 512 -3.80 18.97 -5.83
CA MET A 512 -4.86 18.75 -4.84
C MET A 512 -4.74 19.70 -3.64
N GLY A 513 -3.53 19.96 -3.16
CA GLY A 513 -3.28 20.90 -2.07
C GLY A 513 -3.65 22.34 -2.43
N GLU A 514 -3.28 22.78 -3.63
CA GLU A 514 -3.68 24.10 -4.15
C GLU A 514 -5.20 24.22 -4.28
N LEU A 515 -5.86 23.24 -4.89
CA LEU A 515 -7.32 23.23 -5.02
C LEU A 515 -8.02 23.22 -3.65
N HIS A 516 -7.51 22.48 -2.66
CA HIS A 516 -8.05 22.52 -1.30
C HIS A 516 -7.87 23.90 -0.66
N ARG A 517 -6.75 24.59 -0.92
CA ARG A 517 -6.52 25.94 -0.43
C ARG A 517 -7.48 26.94 -1.08
N GLU A 518 -7.68 26.86 -2.39
CA GLU A 518 -8.66 27.69 -3.10
C GLU A 518 -10.09 27.43 -2.57
N LEU A 519 -10.45 26.17 -2.31
CA LEU A 519 -11.75 25.79 -1.77
C LEU A 519 -11.91 26.28 -0.31
N ALA A 520 -10.83 26.27 0.48
CA ALA A 520 -10.82 26.82 1.83
C ALA A 520 -10.93 28.36 1.81
N GLU A 521 -10.25 29.05 0.89
CA GLU A 521 -10.37 30.49 0.69
C GLU A 521 -11.80 30.88 0.26
N LEU A 522 -12.42 30.10 -0.63
CA LEU A 522 -13.84 30.27 -1.01
C LEU A 522 -14.80 30.04 0.17
N LYS A 523 -14.49 29.11 1.08
CA LYS A 523 -15.28 28.88 2.30
C LYS A 523 -15.07 29.98 3.35
N LEU A 524 -13.85 30.52 3.47
CA LEU A 524 -13.48 31.62 4.37
C LEU A 524 -14.04 32.97 3.94
N ALA A 525 -14.28 33.17 2.63
CA ALA A 525 -14.98 34.34 2.07
C ALA A 525 -16.47 34.44 2.50
N GLY A 526 -16.93 33.55 3.37
CA GLY A 526 -18.28 33.49 3.91
C GLY A 526 -19.11 32.41 3.22
N ALA A 527 -19.92 31.69 4.01
CA ALA A 527 -20.88 30.74 3.44
C ALA A 527 -21.77 31.48 2.44
N VAL A 528 -21.74 31.04 1.17
CA VAL A 528 -22.65 31.55 0.14
C VAL A 528 -24.07 31.23 0.62
N PRO A 529 -24.91 32.23 0.92
CA PRO A 529 -26.26 31.96 1.39
C PRO A 529 -27.05 31.23 0.31
N SER A 530 -27.79 30.21 0.69
CA SER A 530 -28.70 29.52 -0.22
C SER A 530 -30.02 30.30 -0.38
N GLU A 531 -30.80 30.00 -1.42
CA GLU A 531 -32.17 30.52 -1.53
C GLU A 531 -33.03 30.12 -0.32
N GLU A 532 -32.73 28.98 0.31
CA GLU A 532 -33.42 28.52 1.51
C GLU A 532 -33.10 29.40 2.72
N ASP A 533 -31.86 29.88 2.85
CA ASP A 533 -31.45 30.81 3.92
C ASP A 533 -32.12 32.18 3.77
N LEU A 534 -32.23 32.68 2.53
CA LEU A 534 -32.96 33.91 2.23
C LEU A 534 -34.46 33.76 2.54
N THR A 535 -35.04 32.60 2.25
CA THR A 535 -36.45 32.31 2.54
C THR A 535 -36.70 32.29 4.05
N LYS A 536 -35.83 31.63 4.82
CA LYS A 536 -35.89 31.62 6.30
C LYS A 536 -35.73 33.02 6.89
N ALA A 537 -34.81 33.83 6.36
CA ALA A 537 -34.61 35.22 6.79
C ALA A 537 -35.86 36.08 6.53
N ARG A 538 -36.48 35.96 5.35
CA ARG A 538 -37.73 36.67 5.00
C ARG A 538 -38.91 36.21 5.84
N GLU A 539 -39.04 34.91 6.09
CA GLU A 539 -40.09 34.39 6.97
C GLU A 539 -39.97 34.92 8.40
N ARG A 540 -38.75 34.99 8.95
CA ARG A 540 -38.49 35.56 10.27
C ARG A 540 -38.92 37.04 10.30
N ARG A 541 -38.50 37.83 9.31
CA ARG A 541 -38.91 39.24 9.16
C ARG A 541 -40.43 39.40 9.11
N ASP A 542 -41.10 38.59 8.29
CA ASP A 542 -42.56 38.68 8.11
C ASP A 542 -43.33 38.26 9.37
N ARG A 543 -42.79 37.32 10.15
CA ARG A 543 -43.35 36.93 11.47
C ARG A 543 -43.19 38.06 12.49
N ILE A 544 -42.02 38.70 12.56
CA ILE A 544 -41.80 39.85 13.44
C ILE A 544 -42.69 41.03 13.02
N TRP A 545 -42.87 41.29 11.72
CA TRP A 545 -43.81 42.30 11.23
C TRP A 545 -45.26 42.03 11.66
N LYS A 546 -45.70 40.76 11.62
CA LYS A 546 -47.03 40.37 12.12
C LYS A 546 -47.18 40.66 13.61
N LEU A 547 -46.12 40.44 14.41
CA LEU A 547 -46.11 40.79 15.83
C LEU A 547 -46.19 42.30 16.03
N VAL A 548 -45.41 43.10 15.29
CA VAL A 548 -45.48 44.58 15.31
C VAL A 548 -46.89 45.05 14.98
N ARG A 549 -47.51 44.48 13.95
CA ARG A 549 -48.88 44.82 13.53
C ARG A 549 -49.92 44.45 14.59
N ARG A 550 -49.79 43.29 15.26
CA ARG A 550 -50.67 42.87 16.36
C ARG A 550 -50.51 43.74 17.61
N ALA A 551 -49.28 44.13 17.94
CA ALA A 551 -48.99 45.05 19.05
C ALA A 551 -49.60 46.44 18.80
N TRP A 552 -49.37 47.01 17.61
CA TRP A 552 -49.77 48.38 17.28
C TRP A 552 -51.25 48.49 16.94
N ILE A 553 -51.74 47.70 15.98
CA ILE A 553 -53.12 47.82 15.46
C ILE A 553 -54.09 47.01 16.31
N GLY A 554 -53.70 45.79 16.70
CA GLY A 554 -54.54 44.89 17.49
C GLY A 554 -54.59 45.23 19.00
N ARG A 555 -53.63 46.04 19.50
CA ARG A 555 -53.39 46.28 20.93
C ARG A 555 -53.25 44.98 21.75
N GLU A 556 -52.70 43.93 21.13
CA GLU A 556 -52.45 42.65 21.78
C GLU A 556 -51.11 42.67 22.54
N GLY A 557 -51.06 41.98 23.69
CA GLY A 557 -49.82 41.81 24.47
C GLY A 557 -48.92 40.71 23.88
N VAL A 558 -48.03 41.07 22.95
CA VAL A 558 -47.13 40.13 22.24
C VAL A 558 -45.70 40.08 22.79
N SER A 559 -45.45 40.58 24.00
CA SER A 559 -44.09 40.67 24.59
C SER A 559 -43.39 39.32 24.78
N GLU A 560 -44.12 38.24 25.10
CA GLU A 560 -43.56 36.89 25.22
C GLU A 560 -43.18 36.30 23.85
N GLU A 561 -44.05 36.47 22.85
CA GLU A 561 -43.80 36.01 21.47
C GLU A 561 -42.65 36.78 20.81
N ALA A 562 -42.48 38.06 21.15
CA ALA A 562 -41.39 38.92 20.69
C ALA A 562 -40.01 38.40 21.13
N LYS A 563 -39.89 38.05 22.42
CA LYS A 563 -38.65 37.57 23.04
C LYS A 563 -38.15 36.25 22.46
N ALA A 564 -39.02 35.47 21.82
CA ALA A 564 -38.64 34.23 21.14
C ALA A 564 -37.85 34.48 19.84
N TYR A 565 -37.94 35.70 19.27
CA TYR A 565 -37.27 36.06 18.02
C TYR A 565 -36.04 36.94 18.24
N ASP A 566 -36.08 37.84 19.23
CA ASP A 566 -34.95 38.64 19.65
C ASP A 566 -35.11 38.91 21.15
N ALA A 567 -34.18 38.39 21.95
CA ALA A 567 -34.23 38.49 23.41
C ALA A 567 -33.59 39.79 23.92
N GLU A 568 -32.79 40.46 23.10
CA GLU A 568 -31.98 41.61 23.48
C GLU A 568 -32.63 42.93 23.09
N HIS A 569 -33.34 42.96 21.96
CA HIS A 569 -33.90 44.19 21.39
C HIS A 569 -35.41 44.30 21.58
N ASP A 570 -35.92 45.53 21.55
CA ASP A 570 -37.36 45.76 21.54
C ASP A 570 -37.98 45.34 20.20
N LEU A 571 -39.31 45.20 20.16
CA LEU A 571 -40.00 44.67 18.97
C LEU A 571 -39.76 45.51 17.69
N PRO A 572 -39.72 46.86 17.75
CA PRO A 572 -39.26 47.69 16.63
C PRO A 572 -37.82 47.44 16.18
N GLU A 573 -36.84 47.46 17.09
CA GLU A 573 -35.42 47.22 16.75
C GLU A 573 -35.20 45.79 16.22
N ALA A 574 -35.87 44.79 16.80
CA ALA A 574 -35.84 43.41 16.33
C ALA A 574 -36.38 43.30 14.90
N TYR A 575 -37.39 44.10 14.53
CA TYR A 575 -37.88 44.15 13.16
C TYR A 575 -36.85 44.79 12.22
N GLU A 576 -36.31 45.96 12.57
CA GLU A 576 -35.30 46.66 11.77
C GLU A 576 -34.05 45.78 11.54
N ASN A 577 -33.57 45.10 12.58
CA ASN A 577 -32.47 44.14 12.49
C ASN A 577 -32.81 42.95 11.58
N SER A 578 -34.05 42.44 11.63
CA SER A 578 -34.50 41.35 10.76
C SER A 578 -34.60 41.76 9.29
N VAL A 579 -34.92 43.04 9.01
CA VAL A 579 -34.91 43.61 7.66
C VAL A 579 -33.48 43.71 7.15
N GLY A 580 -32.58 44.31 7.94
CA GLY A 580 -31.16 44.44 7.57
C GLY A 580 -30.50 43.08 7.32
N TYR A 581 -30.80 42.08 8.15
CA TYR A 581 -30.30 40.72 7.96
C TYR A 581 -30.83 40.06 6.68
N ALA A 582 -32.12 40.22 6.36
CA ALA A 582 -32.70 39.67 5.14
C ALA A 582 -32.14 40.35 3.87
N ASP A 583 -31.86 41.65 3.94
CA ASP A 583 -31.24 42.42 2.86
C ASP A 583 -29.78 42.03 2.66
N GLU A 584 -28.99 41.88 3.74
CA GLU A 584 -27.61 41.37 3.64
C GLU A 584 -27.53 39.97 3.03
N VAL A 585 -28.46 39.08 3.38
CA VAL A 585 -28.53 37.73 2.81
C VAL A 585 -28.90 37.80 1.32
N ALA A 586 -29.82 38.69 0.93
CA ALA A 586 -30.20 38.91 -0.46
C ALA A 586 -29.04 39.49 -1.30
N ASP A 587 -28.32 40.48 -0.76
CA ASP A 587 -27.19 41.11 -1.43
C ASP A 587 -26.02 40.13 -1.58
N ARG A 588 -25.71 39.32 -0.56
CA ARG A 588 -24.70 38.27 -0.66
C ARG A 588 -25.07 37.20 -1.70
N LEU A 589 -26.34 36.81 -1.76
CA LEU A 589 -26.84 35.84 -2.75
C LEU A 589 -26.78 36.42 -4.17
N ARG A 590 -27.07 37.71 -4.35
CA ARG A 590 -26.92 38.43 -5.62
C ARG A 590 -25.45 38.56 -6.04
N HIS A 591 -24.55 38.89 -5.12
CA HIS A 591 -23.12 38.99 -5.39
C HIS A 591 -22.49 37.63 -5.73
N ALA A 592 -22.98 36.54 -5.16
CA ALA A 592 -22.56 35.18 -5.50
C ALA A 592 -23.04 34.71 -6.88
N LEU A 593 -24.15 35.27 -7.39
CA LEU A 593 -24.73 34.95 -8.71
C LEU A 593 -24.19 35.81 -9.86
N LEU A 594 -23.45 36.89 -9.57
CA LEU A 594 -22.74 37.64 -10.59
C LEU A 594 -21.50 36.84 -11.03
N PRO A 595 -21.28 36.64 -12.35
CA PRO A 595 -20.07 35.98 -12.81
C PRO A 595 -18.87 36.82 -12.36
N LYS A 596 -17.95 36.22 -11.59
CA LYS A 596 -16.60 36.76 -11.37
C LYS A 596 -15.83 36.71 -12.69
N GLY A 597 -16.22 37.52 -13.66
CA GLY A 597 -15.38 37.91 -14.78
C GLY A 597 -14.44 39.03 -14.32
N ASP A 598 -13.19 38.94 -14.76
CA ASP A 598 -12.23 40.06 -14.84
C ASP A 598 -11.36 40.41 -13.61
N ALA A 599 -10.97 39.43 -12.78
CA ALA A 599 -9.87 39.64 -11.82
C ALA A 599 -8.69 38.65 -11.94
N GLY A 600 -8.74 37.65 -12.84
CA GLY A 600 -7.72 36.60 -12.94
C GLY A 600 -6.92 36.53 -14.24
N LEU A 601 -7.18 37.40 -15.22
CA LEU A 601 -6.63 37.25 -16.59
C LEU A 601 -5.30 37.98 -16.85
N ASP A 602 -4.87 38.89 -15.96
CA ASP A 602 -3.62 39.64 -16.16
C ASP A 602 -2.37 38.90 -15.65
N GLU A 603 -2.51 37.88 -14.79
CA GLU A 603 -1.35 37.19 -14.21
C GLU A 603 -0.94 35.92 -14.98
N GLN A 604 -1.89 35.29 -15.69
CA GLN A 604 -1.60 34.10 -16.52
C GLN A 604 -1.04 34.43 -17.91
N THR A 605 -1.26 35.64 -18.43
CA THR A 605 -0.69 36.06 -19.72
C THR A 605 0.82 36.34 -19.65
N HIS A 606 1.35 36.62 -18.45
CA HIS A 606 2.79 36.86 -18.28
C HIS A 606 3.63 35.57 -18.12
N GLN A 607 3.04 34.47 -17.64
CA GLN A 607 3.73 33.17 -17.52
C GLN A 607 3.65 32.32 -18.80
N ALA A 608 2.66 32.55 -19.67
CA ALA A 608 2.54 31.84 -20.95
C ALA A 608 3.53 32.33 -22.04
N SER A 609 4.09 33.54 -21.91
CA SER A 609 5.06 34.09 -22.87
C SER A 609 6.50 33.58 -22.63
N THR A 610 6.86 33.27 -21.39
CA THR A 610 8.17 32.67 -21.03
C THR A 610 8.24 31.16 -21.28
N ALA A 611 7.11 30.44 -21.26
CA ALA A 611 7.08 29.00 -21.55
C ALA A 611 7.12 28.66 -23.05
N ARG A 612 6.83 29.61 -23.95
CA ARG A 612 6.83 29.39 -25.41
C ARG A 612 8.19 29.67 -26.07
N CYS A 613 9.14 30.30 -25.36
CA CYS A 613 10.48 30.58 -25.88
C CYS A 613 11.51 29.46 -25.61
N ASN A 614 11.24 28.52 -24.69
CA ASN A 614 12.16 27.43 -24.32
C ASN A 614 11.86 26.07 -25.00
N ARG A 615 10.93 26.03 -25.97
CA ARG A 615 10.49 24.77 -26.61
C ARG A 615 10.75 24.72 -28.12
N ALA A 616 11.72 25.50 -28.61
CA ALA A 616 12.13 25.55 -30.02
C ALA A 616 13.67 25.57 -30.20
N GLY A 617 14.41 24.84 -29.37
CA GLY A 617 15.85 24.65 -29.53
C GLY A 617 16.25 23.22 -29.15
N GLY A 618 16.30 22.32 -30.14
CA GLY A 618 16.73 20.95 -29.90
C GLY A 618 16.34 19.98 -31.01
N SER A 619 16.85 20.17 -32.23
CA SER A 619 16.92 19.09 -33.22
C SER A 619 18.19 19.24 -34.06
N SER A 620 19.05 18.25 -33.89
CA SER A 620 20.35 18.03 -34.52
C SER A 620 20.26 17.81 -36.03
N CYS A 621 21.09 18.52 -36.80
CA CYS A 621 21.54 18.09 -38.12
C CYS A 621 23.07 18.26 -38.20
N THR A 622 23.73 17.19 -38.59
CA THR A 622 25.16 17.01 -38.78
C THR A 622 25.61 17.40 -40.20
N GLU A 623 26.86 17.87 -40.28
CA GLU A 623 27.79 18.00 -41.43
C GLU A 623 28.02 19.39 -42.12
N PRO A 624 29.29 19.67 -42.54
CA PRO A 624 29.85 21.02 -42.82
C PRO A 624 29.96 21.30 -44.36
N PRO A 625 30.48 22.43 -44.95
CA PRO A 625 31.76 23.12 -44.63
C PRO A 625 31.92 24.64 -44.95
N GLU A 626 33.13 25.15 -44.65
CA GLU A 626 33.94 26.18 -45.34
C GLU A 626 33.67 27.71 -45.31
N ARG A 627 34.61 28.39 -44.63
CA ARG A 627 35.43 29.57 -45.02
C ARG A 627 34.78 30.86 -45.58
N ALA A 628 34.97 31.93 -44.78
CA ALA A 628 35.77 33.14 -45.09
C ALA A 628 35.08 34.53 -45.05
N HIS A 629 35.68 35.39 -44.22
CA HIS A 629 36.06 36.80 -44.44
C HIS A 629 35.37 37.94 -43.66
N ARG A 630 36.19 38.48 -42.75
CA ARG A 630 36.69 39.89 -42.61
C ARG A 630 35.90 40.93 -41.78
N CYS A 631 36.64 41.37 -40.75
CA CYS A 631 36.86 42.74 -40.23
C CYS A 631 35.66 43.49 -39.63
N ALA A 632 35.66 44.16 -38.45
CA ALA A 632 36.62 44.72 -37.47
C ALA A 632 35.92 46.04 -36.95
N PRO A 633 36.40 46.82 -35.94
CA PRO A 633 37.02 46.49 -34.65
C PRO A 633 36.55 47.36 -33.43
N CYS A 634 37.06 46.99 -32.24
CA CYS A 634 37.55 47.80 -31.09
C CYS A 634 36.67 48.71 -30.20
N ARG A 635 36.63 48.38 -28.89
CA ARG A 635 37.13 49.16 -27.70
C ARG A 635 36.93 48.31 -26.41
N ILE A 636 37.94 47.69 -25.77
CA ILE A 636 38.91 48.16 -24.73
C ILE A 636 38.24 49.11 -23.69
N GLU A 637 38.20 48.91 -22.35
CA GLU A 637 39.21 48.52 -21.34
C GLU A 637 38.64 47.93 -20.01
N PRO A 638 39.51 47.40 -19.10
CA PRO A 638 39.21 46.47 -18.01
C PRO A 638 39.32 47.06 -16.58
N VAL A 639 39.02 46.26 -15.55
CA VAL A 639 39.52 46.46 -14.18
C VAL A 639 40.25 45.21 -13.68
N VAL A 640 41.43 45.49 -13.13
CA VAL A 640 42.51 44.63 -12.65
C VAL A 640 42.26 44.17 -11.21
N GLY A 641 42.75 42.97 -10.85
CA GLY A 641 43.03 42.62 -9.44
C GLY A 641 43.08 41.12 -9.14
N ALA A 642 44.21 40.47 -9.43
CA ALA A 642 44.58 39.14 -8.93
C ALA A 642 45.26 39.27 -7.53
N PRO A 643 46.03 38.31 -6.96
CA PRO A 643 46.18 36.85 -7.19
C PRO A 643 46.41 35.99 -5.89
N TRP A 644 46.64 34.68 -6.10
CA TRP A 644 47.49 33.70 -5.35
C TRP A 644 46.83 32.59 -4.49
N GLY A 645 47.24 31.35 -4.82
CA GLY A 645 47.09 30.15 -3.97
C GLY A 645 47.37 28.84 -4.74
N LYS A 646 48.66 28.48 -4.89
CA LYS A 646 49.15 27.21 -5.46
C LYS A 646 49.10 26.06 -4.44
N GLY A 647 49.02 24.82 -4.94
CA GLY A 647 49.47 23.56 -4.32
C GLY A 647 48.65 22.39 -4.85
N SER A 648 49.03 21.68 -5.93
CA SER A 648 49.97 20.55 -5.98
C SER A 648 49.93 19.63 -4.75
N ASP A 649 49.35 18.44 -4.87
CA ASP A 649 50.16 17.23 -4.95
C ASP A 649 49.37 16.01 -5.45
N ARG A 650 50.05 15.23 -6.31
CA ARG A 650 49.70 13.88 -6.73
C ARG A 650 50.28 12.90 -5.71
N LYS A 651 49.48 11.92 -5.28
CA LYS A 651 49.83 10.50 -5.35
C LYS A 651 48.57 9.67 -5.41
#